data_AF-A0AAN8QN56-F1
#
_entry.id   AF-A0AAN8QN56-F1
#
_cell.length_a   1.000
_cell.length_b   1.000
_cell.length_c   1.000
_cell.angle_alpha   90.00
_cell.angle_beta   90.00
_cell.angle_gamma   90.00
#
_symmetry.space_group_name_H-M   'P 1'
#
loop_
_entity.id
_entity.type
_entity.pdbx_description
1 polymer ?
#
loop_
_entity_poly.entity_id
_entity_poly.type
_entity_poly.pdbx_seq_one_letter_code
_entity_poly.pdbx_strand_id
1 'polypeptide(L)'
;MERGILIQSLLLFFTLTTVYSYPNTTLNSIQDLKDLHYLHPLPQPWLNLLYWLASNSYDMDNNNIMTLNFDPSRNDYGSHYYGNKEKVLPLLSKDTGTYYSLGNCNLPNSQQFPDYVTMPFYSSKLKKKQLENNRQRLILSVIRNHNTFWLNQVYLTQHYLPNLGRNPVYDPQNTYHISLNLLKEIHTFQNPSTTDIQTRYNIFQIPNNKNRLQFLYIMSNFTKDIYSFCYLNPRQRRRRAVSNEECDNLKIKLEVKTASKGTARISWDDIPKKYLDQHPFVVLYQNKDSEIQLGNTMVNKASGNFTTTAALNPGLQVRLHESSINCNLQKVPGEEIWRGREFHDRNRGIPVDIRGYDASLQLYVKDSKASALLYVRKSFTDWMEVFKTSWVGFYSDGNTGTSKFHAWQWAVSFSKETRFDIPEYDVYVFQSSMAMSPGVHARFIFWRQSGEKARTSYWEIQRPANINIDINGYDASLQLFVSEGYACARLYIKTSFSNWTDVFEKSWVGFYSNENTDMMDFELWQWATYFSKEIQSDIPDYDAYVYQSGQAMSAGVQARFILDSNEMARTLPWEIQRPADSKSPVDINGYDASLQLFVSEGYACARLYIKKSFSNWKNVFNKSWVGFYSNENTGTMDFELWQWATYFPKETQSDIPDYDAYVYQSSITMSPGFQARFILSGEKARTLPWKN
;
A
#
# COMPACT_ATOMS: atom_id res chain seq x y z
N MET A 1 -40.80 70.21 -32.16
CA MET A 1 -39.65 69.63 -31.42
C MET A 1 -39.90 68.17 -31.04
N GLU A 2 -41.15 67.67 -31.07
CA GLU A 2 -41.50 66.40 -30.41
C GLU A 2 -41.10 65.10 -31.14
N ARG A 3 -40.90 65.11 -32.47
CA ARG A 3 -40.57 63.86 -33.21
C ARG A 3 -39.24 63.21 -32.78
N GLY A 4 -38.29 63.98 -32.24
CA GLY A 4 -37.03 63.41 -31.71
C GLY A 4 -37.23 62.66 -30.39
N ILE A 5 -38.11 63.16 -29.52
CA ILE A 5 -38.33 62.62 -28.17
C ILE A 5 -38.99 61.24 -28.26
N LEU A 6 -40.02 61.08 -29.11
CA LEU A 6 -40.70 59.80 -29.32
C LEU A 6 -39.76 58.71 -29.87
N ILE A 7 -38.82 59.06 -30.76
CA ILE A 7 -37.82 58.11 -31.29
C ILE A 7 -36.81 57.72 -30.20
N GLN A 8 -36.35 58.67 -29.39
CA GLN A 8 -35.49 58.37 -28.24
C GLN A 8 -36.20 57.51 -27.18
N SER A 9 -37.48 57.75 -26.90
CA SER A 9 -38.27 56.89 -26.01
C SER A 9 -38.47 55.48 -26.59
N LEU A 10 -38.78 55.31 -27.88
CA LEU A 10 -38.87 53.98 -28.49
C LEU A 10 -37.54 53.22 -28.42
N LEU A 11 -36.40 53.89 -28.67
CA LEU A 11 -35.07 53.29 -28.53
C LEU A 11 -34.80 52.88 -27.08
N LEU A 12 -35.16 53.70 -26.09
CA LEU A 12 -35.03 53.34 -24.68
C LEU A 12 -35.86 52.10 -24.31
N PHE A 13 -37.11 52.02 -24.78
CA PHE A 13 -37.98 50.86 -24.54
C PHE A 13 -37.50 49.60 -25.26
N PHE A 14 -36.86 49.71 -26.43
CA PHE A 14 -36.22 48.56 -27.10
C PHE A 14 -34.92 48.09 -26.43
N THR A 15 -34.28 48.90 -25.56
CA THR A 15 -33.17 48.44 -24.71
C THR A 15 -33.61 47.71 -23.43
N LEU A 16 -34.92 47.61 -23.17
CA LEU A 16 -35.49 46.94 -21.99
C LEU A 16 -36.08 45.54 -22.28
N THR A 17 -36.00 45.06 -23.53
CA THR A 17 -36.42 43.70 -23.87
C THR A 17 -35.38 42.66 -23.46
N THR A 18 -35.77 41.82 -22.50
CA THR A 18 -35.12 40.56 -22.11
C THR A 18 -33.64 40.63 -21.73
N VAL A 19 -33.37 40.94 -20.46
CA VAL A 19 -32.22 40.35 -19.76
C VAL A 19 -32.49 38.85 -19.61
N TYR A 20 -32.15 38.06 -20.64
CA TYR A 20 -32.05 36.61 -20.52
C TYR A 20 -30.83 36.28 -19.66
N SER A 21 -31.04 36.17 -18.35
CA SER A 21 -30.04 35.72 -17.38
C SER A 21 -29.80 34.20 -17.48
N TYR A 22 -29.41 33.75 -18.67
CA TYR A 22 -28.87 32.43 -18.92
C TYR A 22 -27.34 32.56 -19.14
N PRO A 23 -26.54 31.55 -18.79
CA PRO A 23 -25.09 31.62 -19.00
C PRO A 23 -24.74 31.56 -20.49
N ASN A 24 -24.47 32.72 -21.08
CA ASN A 24 -24.03 32.85 -22.48
C ASN A 24 -22.65 32.23 -22.74
N THR A 25 -21.88 31.92 -21.70
CA THR A 25 -20.57 31.26 -21.78
C THR A 25 -20.71 29.77 -21.49
N THR A 26 -20.45 28.93 -22.49
CA THR A 26 -20.26 27.47 -22.32
C THR A 26 -18.76 27.16 -22.36
N LEU A 27 -18.27 26.47 -21.33
CA LEU A 27 -16.91 25.93 -21.28
C LEU A 27 -16.96 24.51 -21.84
N ASN A 28 -16.26 24.28 -22.95
CA ASN A 28 -16.31 23.04 -23.72
C ASN A 28 -15.09 22.14 -23.53
N SER A 29 -13.99 22.73 -23.06
CA SER A 29 -12.67 22.13 -22.93
C SER A 29 -11.90 22.70 -21.73
N ILE A 30 -10.81 22.03 -21.38
CA ILE A 30 -9.87 22.48 -20.34
C ILE A 30 -9.15 23.77 -20.74
N GLN A 31 -8.98 24.03 -22.03
CA GLN A 31 -8.44 25.31 -22.51
C GLN A 31 -9.42 26.46 -22.19
N ASP A 32 -10.74 26.25 -22.31
CA ASP A 32 -11.75 27.25 -21.91
C ASP A 32 -11.74 27.51 -20.39
N LEU A 33 -11.59 26.47 -19.56
CA LEU A 33 -11.37 26.62 -18.11
C LEU A 33 -10.10 27.43 -17.81
N LYS A 34 -9.04 27.23 -18.60
CA LYS A 34 -7.76 27.89 -18.43
C LYS A 34 -7.84 29.38 -18.75
N ASP A 35 -8.45 29.72 -19.88
CA ASP A 35 -8.57 31.11 -20.32
C ASP A 35 -9.56 31.88 -19.43
N LEU A 36 -10.63 31.22 -18.96
CA LEU A 36 -11.46 31.78 -17.90
C LEU A 36 -10.67 32.00 -16.61
N HIS A 37 -9.82 31.05 -16.17
CA HIS A 37 -8.98 31.22 -14.98
C HIS A 37 -7.94 32.35 -15.10
N TYR A 38 -7.37 32.58 -16.29
CA TYR A 38 -6.48 33.72 -16.53
C TYR A 38 -7.20 35.07 -16.49
N LEU A 39 -8.44 35.15 -17.00
CA LEU A 39 -9.26 36.36 -16.98
C LEU A 39 -9.90 36.63 -15.61
N HIS A 40 -10.28 35.57 -14.90
CA HIS A 40 -10.88 35.60 -13.57
C HIS A 40 -10.43 34.38 -12.75
N PRO A 41 -9.54 34.53 -11.74
CA PRO A 41 -8.99 33.41 -10.98
C PRO A 41 -10.04 32.54 -10.29
N LEU A 42 -10.41 31.43 -10.95
CA LEU A 42 -11.38 30.44 -10.45
C LEU A 42 -11.02 29.97 -9.03
N PRO A 43 -11.90 30.12 -8.02
CA PRO A 43 -11.66 29.59 -6.69
C PRO A 43 -11.53 28.07 -6.67
N GLN A 44 -10.55 27.55 -5.93
CA GLN A 44 -10.27 26.12 -5.75
C GLN A 44 -11.52 25.25 -5.49
N PRO A 45 -12.54 25.65 -4.68
CA PRO A 45 -13.75 24.84 -4.51
C PRO A 45 -14.51 24.53 -5.81
N TRP A 46 -14.50 25.42 -6.81
CA TRP A 46 -15.12 25.13 -8.11
C TRP A 46 -14.40 23.99 -8.86
N LEU A 47 -13.07 24.02 -8.88
CA LEU A 47 -12.27 23.00 -9.55
C LEU A 47 -12.37 21.65 -8.81
N ASN A 48 -12.36 21.66 -7.48
CA ASN A 48 -12.50 20.45 -6.68
C ASN A 48 -13.90 19.81 -6.86
N LEU A 49 -14.97 20.62 -6.93
CA LEU A 49 -16.32 20.15 -7.23
C LEU A 49 -16.43 19.59 -8.67
N LEU A 50 -15.83 20.26 -9.65
CA LEU A 50 -15.88 19.83 -11.06
C LEU A 50 -15.09 18.53 -11.30
N TYR A 51 -13.89 18.41 -10.71
CA TYR A 51 -13.08 17.20 -10.71
C TYR A 51 -13.82 16.03 -10.04
N TRP A 52 -14.42 16.28 -8.88
CA TRP A 52 -15.23 15.30 -8.17
C TRP A 52 -16.44 14.85 -9.00
N LEU A 53 -17.14 15.77 -9.67
CA LEU A 53 -18.31 15.41 -10.48
C LEU A 53 -17.90 14.47 -11.62
N ALA A 54 -16.81 14.79 -12.34
CA ALA A 54 -16.29 13.94 -13.41
C ALA A 54 -16.03 12.51 -12.92
N SER A 55 -15.39 12.33 -11.76
CA SER A 55 -15.15 11.00 -11.15
C SER A 55 -16.42 10.29 -10.66
N ASN A 56 -17.54 11.01 -10.51
CA ASN A 56 -18.81 10.48 -10.02
C ASN A 56 -19.91 10.46 -11.11
N SER A 57 -19.49 10.58 -12.36
CA SER A 57 -20.31 10.49 -13.56
C SER A 57 -19.61 9.59 -14.57
N TYR A 58 -20.33 8.65 -15.20
CA TYR A 58 -19.77 7.75 -16.20
C TYR A 58 -20.51 7.88 -17.54
N ASP A 59 -19.76 7.81 -18.62
CA ASP A 59 -20.28 7.75 -19.98
C ASP A 59 -20.84 6.35 -20.25
N MET A 60 -22.01 6.24 -20.87
CA MET A 60 -22.59 4.93 -21.23
C MET A 60 -22.38 4.57 -22.71
N ASP A 61 -22.35 5.57 -23.59
CA ASP A 61 -22.28 5.39 -25.04
C ASP A 61 -21.80 6.65 -25.77
N ASN A 62 -21.56 6.51 -27.09
CA ASN A 62 -21.16 7.60 -27.98
C ASN A 62 -22.26 8.69 -28.16
N ASN A 63 -23.42 8.56 -27.52
CA ASN A 63 -24.55 9.50 -27.65
C ASN A 63 -24.49 10.68 -26.67
N ASN A 64 -23.37 10.83 -25.93
CA ASN A 64 -23.16 11.87 -24.93
C ASN A 64 -24.15 11.83 -23.74
N ILE A 65 -24.63 10.64 -23.36
CA ILE A 65 -25.48 10.45 -22.18
C ILE A 65 -24.62 10.02 -20.99
N MET A 66 -24.25 10.99 -20.15
CA MET A 66 -23.49 10.76 -18.92
C MET A 66 -24.45 10.41 -17.77
N THR A 67 -24.13 9.39 -16.96
CA THR A 67 -24.96 8.92 -15.85
C THR A 67 -24.26 9.13 -14.51
N LEU A 68 -24.97 9.68 -13.52
CA LEU A 68 -24.47 9.88 -12.16
C LEU A 68 -24.35 8.53 -11.42
N ASN A 69 -23.32 8.38 -10.59
CA ASN A 69 -23.16 7.21 -9.71
C ASN A 69 -23.91 7.33 -8.36
N PHE A 70 -24.63 8.44 -8.14
CA PHE A 70 -25.31 8.81 -6.89
C PHE A 70 -26.73 9.34 -7.14
N ASP A 71 -27.56 9.42 -6.09
CA ASP A 71 -28.94 9.88 -6.17
C ASP A 71 -29.10 11.32 -5.64
N PRO A 72 -29.17 12.33 -6.52
CA PRO A 72 -29.32 13.72 -6.10
C PRO A 72 -30.69 14.04 -5.47
N SER A 73 -31.68 13.16 -5.60
CA SER A 73 -32.99 13.31 -4.95
C SER A 73 -33.00 12.83 -3.50
N ARG A 74 -32.05 11.98 -3.10
CA ARG A 74 -31.88 11.45 -1.74
C ARG A 74 -30.98 12.33 -0.84
N ASN A 75 -30.63 13.53 -1.30
CA ASN A 75 -29.64 14.41 -0.68
C ASN A 75 -28.24 13.78 -0.57
N ASP A 76 -27.87 12.84 -1.44
CA ASP A 76 -26.49 12.32 -1.50
C ASP A 76 -25.51 13.50 -1.74
N TYR A 77 -24.37 13.51 -1.07
CA TYR A 77 -23.38 14.61 -1.07
C TYR A 77 -23.91 16.00 -0.67
N GLY A 78 -25.06 16.07 0.01
CA GLY A 78 -25.72 17.35 0.31
C GLY A 78 -26.33 18.02 -0.92
N SER A 79 -26.64 17.24 -1.96
CA SER A 79 -27.52 17.67 -3.05
C SER A 79 -28.87 18.16 -2.52
N HIS A 80 -29.47 19.12 -3.20
CA HIS A 80 -30.82 19.60 -2.89
C HIS A 80 -31.49 20.18 -4.13
N TYR A 81 -32.82 20.04 -4.20
CA TYR A 81 -33.63 20.59 -5.28
C TYR A 81 -33.43 22.11 -5.43
N TYR A 82 -33.14 22.57 -6.64
CA TYR A 82 -33.02 23.98 -6.98
C TYR A 82 -34.19 24.44 -7.86
N GLY A 83 -35.08 25.24 -7.27
CA GLY A 83 -36.28 25.72 -7.97
C GLY A 83 -36.07 26.84 -9.00
N ASN A 84 -34.84 27.30 -9.23
CA ASN A 84 -34.48 28.36 -10.19
C ASN A 84 -35.41 29.60 -10.14
N LYS A 85 -35.79 30.03 -8.93
CA LYS A 85 -36.72 31.16 -8.71
C LYS A 85 -36.11 32.49 -9.16
N GLU A 86 -34.79 32.55 -9.07
CA GLU A 86 -33.89 33.61 -9.48
C GLU A 86 -33.75 33.72 -11.01
N LYS A 87 -34.20 32.70 -11.77
CA LYS A 87 -34.10 32.60 -13.25
C LYS A 87 -32.67 32.77 -13.79
N VAL A 88 -31.68 32.24 -13.05
CA VAL A 88 -30.25 32.25 -13.41
C VAL A 88 -29.90 31.15 -14.42
N LEU A 89 -30.77 30.16 -14.58
CA LEU A 89 -30.68 29.08 -15.56
C LEU A 89 -31.92 29.05 -16.48
N PRO A 90 -31.90 28.32 -17.61
CA PRO A 90 -33.08 28.01 -18.40
C PRO A 90 -34.25 27.48 -17.56
N LEU A 91 -35.49 27.76 -17.99
CA LEU A 91 -36.67 27.09 -17.42
C LEU A 91 -36.79 25.69 -18.02
N LEU A 92 -36.72 24.66 -17.17
CA LEU A 92 -37.03 23.28 -17.57
C LEU A 92 -38.55 23.14 -17.77
N SER A 93 -38.97 22.50 -18.87
CA SER A 93 -40.29 21.88 -18.93
C SER A 93 -40.31 20.64 -18.04
N LYS A 94 -41.50 20.16 -17.67
CA LYS A 94 -41.67 18.98 -16.78
C LYS A 94 -40.92 17.73 -17.27
N ASP A 95 -40.70 17.64 -18.57
CA ASP A 95 -40.14 16.47 -19.26
C ASP A 95 -38.61 16.58 -19.49
N THR A 96 -38.01 17.74 -19.20
CA THR A 96 -36.56 18.02 -19.42
C THR A 96 -35.66 17.80 -18.20
N GLY A 97 -36.24 17.35 -17.08
CA GLY A 97 -35.52 16.94 -15.88
C GLY A 97 -35.78 17.82 -14.66
N THR A 98 -34.84 17.83 -13.72
CA THR A 98 -34.91 18.60 -12.47
C THR A 98 -33.52 19.13 -12.10
N TYR A 99 -33.46 20.38 -11.65
CA TYR A 99 -32.22 20.95 -11.14
C TYR A 99 -31.92 20.54 -9.70
N TYR A 100 -30.68 20.16 -9.45
CA TYR A 100 -30.13 19.91 -8.12
C TYR A 100 -28.84 20.72 -7.91
N SER A 101 -28.71 21.40 -6.77
CA SER A 101 -27.52 22.15 -6.39
C SER A 101 -26.64 21.34 -5.44
N LEU A 102 -25.32 21.44 -5.64
CA LEU A 102 -24.27 20.70 -4.94
C LEU A 102 -23.18 21.66 -4.41
N GLY A 103 -22.37 21.17 -3.48
CA GLY A 103 -21.22 21.90 -2.93
C GLY A 103 -21.53 22.82 -1.74
N ASN A 104 -22.73 22.74 -1.15
CA ASN A 104 -23.04 23.45 0.09
C ASN A 104 -22.61 22.63 1.32
N CYS A 105 -21.41 22.89 1.84
CA CYS A 105 -20.83 22.19 3.00
C CYS A 105 -21.58 22.43 4.34
N ASN A 106 -22.64 23.23 4.37
CA ASN A 106 -23.51 23.39 5.55
C ASN A 106 -24.70 22.42 5.57
N LEU A 107 -24.96 21.67 4.49
CA LEU A 107 -26.11 20.76 4.42
C LEU A 107 -25.80 19.39 5.03
N PRO A 108 -26.82 18.66 5.53
CA PRO A 108 -26.72 17.24 5.81
C PRO A 108 -26.13 16.47 4.62
N ASN A 109 -25.50 15.32 4.88
CA ASN A 109 -24.82 14.48 3.88
C ASN A 109 -23.65 15.13 3.10
N SER A 110 -23.38 16.43 3.21
CA SER A 110 -22.21 17.05 2.58
C SER A 110 -20.86 16.49 3.08
N GLN A 111 -20.86 15.79 4.24
CA GLN A 111 -19.71 15.01 4.75
C GLN A 111 -19.40 13.75 3.92
N GLN A 112 -20.26 13.36 2.96
CA GLN A 112 -19.97 12.26 2.03
C GLN A 112 -18.97 12.68 0.93
N PHE A 113 -18.82 13.99 0.67
CA PHE A 113 -17.79 14.48 -0.24
C PHE A 113 -16.39 14.14 0.30
N PRO A 114 -15.45 13.69 -0.55
CA PRO A 114 -14.05 13.49 -0.16
C PRO A 114 -13.44 14.76 0.45
N ASP A 115 -12.48 14.58 1.36
CA ASP A 115 -11.88 15.68 2.13
C ASP A 115 -11.29 16.79 1.24
N TYR A 116 -10.77 16.49 0.05
CA TYR A 116 -10.28 17.53 -0.87
C TYR A 116 -11.37 18.52 -1.32
N VAL A 117 -12.65 18.13 -1.34
CA VAL A 117 -13.78 19.02 -1.67
C VAL A 117 -14.18 19.87 -0.47
N THR A 118 -14.11 19.32 0.75
CA THR A 118 -14.67 19.94 1.97
C THR A 118 -13.64 20.68 2.83
N MET A 119 -12.38 20.25 2.83
CA MET A 119 -11.26 20.90 3.54
C MET A 119 -11.09 22.39 3.21
N PRO A 120 -11.30 22.89 1.97
CA PRO A 120 -11.26 24.33 1.70
C PRO A 120 -12.26 25.14 2.53
N PHE A 121 -13.41 24.56 2.92
CA PHE A 121 -14.36 25.19 3.82
C PHE A 121 -13.89 25.12 5.28
N TYR A 122 -13.48 23.95 5.77
CA TYR A 122 -13.17 23.72 7.19
C TYR A 122 -11.79 24.22 7.65
N SER A 123 -10.78 24.20 6.78
CA SER A 123 -9.38 24.55 7.12
C SER A 123 -9.17 26.03 7.47
N SER A 124 -10.07 26.93 7.04
CA SER A 124 -9.95 28.36 7.33
C SER A 124 -10.38 28.69 8.77
N LYS A 125 -9.45 29.19 9.58
CA LYS A 125 -9.75 29.78 10.91
C LYS A 125 -10.55 31.10 10.84
N LEU A 126 -10.69 31.71 9.65
CA LEU A 126 -11.42 32.96 9.46
C LEU A 126 -12.83 32.69 8.90
N LYS A 127 -13.87 32.99 9.70
CA LYS A 127 -15.28 32.82 9.33
C LYS A 127 -15.67 33.49 8.00
N LYS A 128 -15.07 34.65 7.67
CA LYS A 128 -15.25 35.31 6.36
C LYS A 128 -14.78 34.42 5.20
N LYS A 129 -13.57 33.87 5.30
CA LYS A 129 -12.99 32.97 4.28
C LYS A 129 -13.71 31.61 4.22
N GLN A 130 -14.28 31.13 5.34
CA GLN A 130 -15.20 29.98 5.31
C GLN A 130 -16.45 30.30 4.44
N LEU A 131 -17.07 31.47 4.63
CA LEU A 131 -18.22 31.90 3.82
C LEU A 131 -17.84 32.16 2.34
N GLU A 132 -16.63 32.65 2.07
CA GLU A 132 -16.09 32.85 0.71
C GLU A 132 -15.76 31.53 -0.02
N ASN A 133 -15.45 30.46 0.73
CA ASN A 133 -15.14 29.13 0.18
C ASN A 133 -16.35 28.18 0.11
N ASN A 134 -17.49 28.54 0.73
CA ASN A 134 -18.76 27.81 0.65
C ASN A 134 -19.87 28.68 0.01
N ARG A 135 -19.49 29.48 -0.99
CA ARG A 135 -20.44 30.15 -1.92
C ARG A 135 -20.51 29.44 -3.27
N GLN A 136 -19.49 28.67 -3.63
CA GLN A 136 -19.34 27.95 -4.89
C GLN A 136 -20.29 26.75 -4.95
N ARG A 137 -20.90 26.51 -6.12
CA ARG A 137 -21.85 25.43 -6.38
C ARG A 137 -21.65 24.83 -7.76
N LEU A 138 -22.10 23.59 -7.90
CA LEU A 138 -22.53 23.03 -9.18
C LEU A 138 -24.06 22.95 -9.16
N ILE A 139 -24.72 23.24 -10.28
CA ILE A 139 -26.12 22.88 -10.50
C ILE A 139 -26.17 21.85 -11.63
N LEU A 140 -26.79 20.72 -11.37
CA LEU A 140 -26.99 19.63 -12.32
C LEU A 140 -28.44 19.64 -12.79
N SER A 141 -28.68 19.66 -14.11
CA SER A 141 -29.97 19.26 -14.68
C SER A 141 -29.97 17.75 -14.85
N VAL A 142 -30.90 17.06 -14.19
CA VAL A 142 -30.93 15.60 -14.11
C VAL A 142 -32.28 15.07 -14.58
N ILE A 143 -32.25 14.16 -15.55
CA ILE A 143 -33.42 13.38 -15.99
C ILE A 143 -33.37 12.03 -15.27
N ARG A 144 -34.45 11.68 -14.56
CA ARG A 144 -34.57 10.35 -13.94
C ARG A 144 -35.05 9.35 -14.98
N ASN A 145 -34.24 8.33 -15.26
CA ASN A 145 -34.62 7.20 -16.12
C ASN A 145 -34.60 5.90 -15.29
N HIS A 146 -35.77 5.37 -14.97
CA HIS A 146 -35.96 4.21 -14.07
C HIS A 146 -35.20 4.38 -12.73
N ASN A 147 -34.13 3.58 -12.55
CA ASN A 147 -33.25 3.57 -11.37
C ASN A 147 -31.92 4.32 -11.60
N THR A 148 -31.82 5.12 -12.68
CA THR A 148 -30.62 5.87 -13.06
C THR A 148 -30.91 7.36 -13.22
N PHE A 149 -29.85 8.17 -13.10
CA PHE A 149 -29.92 9.63 -13.15
C PHE A 149 -29.02 10.12 -14.29
N TRP A 150 -29.65 10.49 -15.40
CA TRP A 150 -28.98 11.01 -16.59
C TRP A 150 -28.68 12.49 -16.42
N LEU A 151 -27.41 12.85 -16.60
CA LEU A 151 -26.89 14.20 -16.48
C LEU A 151 -27.08 14.95 -17.80
N ASN A 152 -28.10 15.81 -17.85
CA ASN A 152 -28.51 16.55 -19.05
C ASN A 152 -27.65 17.81 -19.26
N GLN A 153 -27.45 18.60 -18.21
CA GLN A 153 -26.69 19.86 -18.24
C GLN A 153 -25.97 20.08 -16.92
N VAL A 154 -24.84 20.79 -16.96
CA VAL A 154 -24.08 21.16 -15.75
C VAL A 154 -23.76 22.65 -15.78
N TYR A 155 -23.90 23.29 -14.63
CA TYR A 155 -23.62 24.72 -14.47
C TYR A 155 -22.70 24.95 -13.28
N LEU A 156 -21.59 25.65 -13.53
CA LEU A 156 -20.71 26.16 -12.49
C LEU A 156 -21.25 27.52 -12.05
N THR A 157 -21.48 27.73 -10.77
CA THR A 157 -22.07 28.99 -10.26
C THR A 157 -21.63 29.29 -8.83
N GLN A 158 -21.91 30.49 -8.34
CA GLN A 158 -21.74 30.85 -6.94
C GLN A 158 -22.96 31.61 -6.42
N HIS A 159 -23.13 31.65 -5.11
CA HIS A 159 -23.98 32.67 -4.49
C HIS A 159 -23.21 33.99 -4.37
N TYR A 160 -23.90 35.13 -4.27
CA TYR A 160 -23.32 36.37 -3.79
C TYR A 160 -22.73 36.22 -2.36
N LEU A 161 -21.78 37.09 -2.00
CA LEU A 161 -21.22 37.17 -0.66
C LEU A 161 -22.35 37.35 0.39
N PRO A 162 -22.37 36.58 1.49
CA PRO A 162 -23.46 36.65 2.47
C PRO A 162 -23.49 37.98 3.25
N ASN A 163 -24.30 38.92 2.78
CA ASN A 163 -24.76 40.04 3.62
C ASN A 163 -25.65 39.49 4.74
N LEU A 164 -25.26 39.76 5.99
CA LEU A 164 -25.88 39.24 7.21
C LEU A 164 -27.39 39.56 7.24
N GLY A 165 -28.23 38.55 6.97
CA GLY A 165 -29.70 38.68 7.06
C GLY A 165 -30.50 38.37 5.78
N ARG A 166 -29.88 37.94 4.67
CA ARG A 166 -30.61 37.43 3.49
C ARG A 166 -30.20 36.02 3.10
N ASN A 167 -31.14 35.26 2.52
CA ASN A 167 -30.82 34.01 1.83
C ASN A 167 -29.81 34.28 0.70
N PRO A 168 -28.80 33.42 0.52
CA PRO A 168 -27.75 33.63 -0.47
C PRO A 168 -28.31 33.43 -1.89
N VAL A 169 -28.44 34.52 -2.64
CA VAL A 169 -28.94 34.53 -4.03
C VAL A 169 -27.82 34.09 -4.98
N TYR A 170 -28.15 33.33 -6.03
CA TYR A 170 -27.21 32.92 -7.08
C TYR A 170 -26.72 34.11 -7.93
N ASP A 171 -25.48 34.03 -8.40
CA ASP A 171 -24.75 35.08 -9.12
C ASP A 171 -24.74 34.77 -10.63
N PRO A 172 -25.64 35.38 -11.43
CA PRO A 172 -25.70 35.13 -12.88
C PRO A 172 -24.48 35.65 -13.65
N GLN A 173 -23.72 36.61 -13.10
CA GLN A 173 -22.50 37.10 -13.76
C GLN A 173 -21.35 36.09 -13.64
N ASN A 174 -21.39 35.25 -12.61
CA ASN A 174 -20.44 34.17 -12.37
C ASN A 174 -21.11 32.79 -12.48
N THR A 175 -21.99 32.63 -13.47
CA THR A 175 -22.60 31.35 -13.85
C THR A 175 -22.14 30.97 -15.25
N TYR A 176 -21.66 29.74 -15.42
CA TYR A 176 -21.09 29.20 -16.65
C TYR A 176 -21.72 27.84 -16.95
N HIS A 177 -22.06 27.57 -18.21
CA HIS A 177 -22.47 26.24 -18.64
C HIS A 177 -21.24 25.37 -18.87
N ILE A 178 -21.27 24.12 -18.41
CA ILE A 178 -20.19 23.14 -18.54
C ILE A 178 -20.67 22.07 -19.51
N SER A 179 -19.97 21.89 -20.62
CA SER A 179 -20.33 20.83 -21.57
C SER A 179 -19.98 19.44 -21.03
N LEU A 180 -20.67 18.41 -21.50
CA LEU A 180 -20.32 17.02 -21.18
C LEU A 180 -18.97 16.63 -21.80
N ASN A 181 -18.52 17.28 -22.88
CA ASN A 181 -17.18 17.06 -23.45
C ASN A 181 -16.07 17.49 -22.47
N LEU A 182 -16.28 18.56 -21.71
CA LEU A 182 -15.33 19.01 -20.67
C LEU A 182 -15.25 17.99 -19.52
N LEU A 183 -16.38 17.43 -19.09
CA LEU A 183 -16.40 16.37 -18.08
C LEU A 183 -15.71 15.09 -18.60
N LYS A 184 -15.92 14.73 -19.88
CA LYS A 184 -15.22 13.62 -20.54
C LYS A 184 -13.71 13.88 -20.62
N GLU A 185 -13.27 15.09 -20.98
CA GLU A 185 -11.85 15.46 -20.97
C GLU A 185 -11.24 15.22 -19.57
N ILE A 186 -11.87 15.76 -18.52
CA ILE A 186 -11.42 15.59 -17.12
C ILE A 186 -11.37 14.10 -16.73
N HIS A 187 -12.39 13.31 -17.08
CA HIS A 187 -12.45 11.87 -16.83
C HIS A 187 -11.30 11.11 -17.54
N THR A 188 -10.95 11.46 -18.79
CA THR A 188 -9.81 10.87 -19.52
C THR A 188 -8.45 11.24 -18.92
N PHE A 189 -8.32 12.38 -18.21
CA PHE A 189 -7.09 12.68 -17.47
C PHE A 189 -6.95 11.86 -16.18
N GLN A 190 -8.07 11.51 -15.53
CA GLN A 190 -8.13 10.62 -14.37
C GLN A 190 -7.79 9.18 -14.80
N ASN A 191 -8.50 8.65 -15.81
CA ASN A 191 -8.33 7.30 -16.35
C ASN A 191 -7.75 7.32 -17.78
N PRO A 192 -6.41 7.44 -17.96
CA PRO A 192 -5.77 7.38 -19.28
C PRO A 192 -5.81 5.95 -19.85
N SER A 193 -6.13 5.80 -21.13
CA SER A 193 -6.23 4.49 -21.76
C SER A 193 -4.86 3.81 -21.95
N THR A 194 -4.87 2.49 -22.15
CA THR A 194 -3.67 1.75 -22.59
C THR A 194 -3.12 2.27 -23.92
N THR A 195 -3.97 2.84 -24.78
CA THR A 195 -3.58 3.50 -26.03
C THR A 195 -2.83 4.81 -25.76
N ASP A 196 -3.33 5.67 -24.84
CA ASP A 196 -2.65 6.90 -24.40
C ASP A 196 -1.29 6.63 -23.74
N ILE A 197 -1.14 5.45 -23.13
CA ILE A 197 0.12 4.97 -22.54
C ILE A 197 1.07 4.52 -23.66
N GLN A 198 0.59 3.78 -24.67
CA GLN A 198 1.39 3.37 -25.84
C GLN A 198 1.90 4.59 -26.64
N THR A 199 1.07 5.60 -26.89
CA THR A 199 1.48 6.86 -27.55
C THR A 199 2.43 7.71 -26.69
N ARG A 200 2.57 7.42 -25.39
CA ARG A 200 3.52 8.12 -24.51
C ARG A 200 4.93 7.51 -24.51
N TYR A 201 5.06 6.23 -24.86
CA TYR A 201 6.36 5.54 -24.94
C TYR A 201 6.94 5.44 -26.35
N ASN A 202 6.15 5.76 -27.39
CA ASN A 202 6.62 5.79 -28.78
C ASN A 202 6.47 7.19 -29.42
N ILE A 203 7.51 7.59 -30.16
CA ILE A 203 7.62 8.75 -31.07
C ILE A 203 7.99 10.11 -30.44
N PHE A 204 9.21 10.58 -30.79
CA PHE A 204 9.61 11.99 -30.76
C PHE A 204 8.87 12.79 -31.84
N GLN A 205 7.59 13.14 -31.60
CA GLN A 205 6.85 14.20 -32.29
C GLN A 205 5.48 14.39 -31.62
N ILE A 206 5.30 15.51 -30.90
CA ILE A 206 4.11 15.77 -30.10
C ILE A 206 3.27 16.89 -30.73
N PRO A 207 2.02 16.58 -31.10
CA PRO A 207 0.95 17.56 -31.06
C PRO A 207 -0.30 17.01 -30.34
N ASN A 208 -0.20 16.71 -29.02
CA ASN A 208 -1.37 16.78 -28.11
C ASN A 208 -1.07 16.71 -26.58
N ASN A 209 0.19 16.70 -26.12
CA ASN A 209 0.50 16.67 -24.67
C ASN A 209 0.23 18.02 -23.95
N LYS A 210 -0.45 18.99 -24.60
CA LYS A 210 -0.71 20.34 -24.07
C LYS A 210 -1.76 20.29 -22.96
N ASN A 211 -2.95 19.73 -23.24
CA ASN A 211 -4.10 19.80 -22.33
C ASN A 211 -3.83 19.10 -20.98
N ARG A 212 -3.13 17.95 -20.98
CA ARG A 212 -2.74 17.25 -19.73
C ARG A 212 -1.85 18.12 -18.85
N LEU A 213 -0.80 18.70 -19.42
CA LEU A 213 0.12 19.58 -18.70
C LEU A 213 -0.56 20.90 -18.30
N GLN A 214 -1.52 21.40 -19.09
CA GLN A 214 -2.31 22.58 -18.77
C GLN A 214 -3.28 22.34 -17.61
N PHE A 215 -4.02 21.22 -17.56
CA PHE A 215 -4.90 20.91 -16.43
C PHE A 215 -4.08 20.71 -15.15
N LEU A 216 -3.00 19.93 -15.24
CA LEU A 216 -2.08 19.73 -14.13
C LEU A 216 -1.41 21.04 -13.68
N TYR A 217 -1.20 22.01 -14.58
CA TYR A 217 -0.70 23.35 -14.25
C TYR A 217 -1.77 24.22 -13.55
N ILE A 218 -3.03 24.22 -14.02
CA ILE A 218 -4.12 24.91 -13.33
C ILE A 218 -4.25 24.34 -11.92
N MET A 219 -4.35 23.01 -11.81
CA MET A 219 -4.43 22.33 -10.52
C MET A 219 -3.19 22.56 -9.67
N SER A 220 -1.97 22.54 -10.21
CA SER A 220 -0.74 22.70 -9.40
C SER A 220 -0.57 24.08 -8.78
N ASN A 221 -1.12 25.12 -9.38
CA ASN A 221 -1.23 26.44 -8.77
C ASN A 221 -2.14 26.44 -7.52
N PHE A 222 -2.99 25.41 -7.34
CA PHE A 222 -3.82 25.18 -6.15
C PHE A 222 -3.39 23.97 -5.29
N THR A 223 -2.60 23.01 -5.79
CA THR A 223 -2.32 21.74 -5.09
C THR A 223 -1.20 21.80 -4.04
N LYS A 224 -0.65 22.98 -3.71
CA LYS A 224 0.29 23.13 -2.58
C LYS A 224 -0.27 22.56 -1.27
N ASP A 225 -1.58 22.63 -1.08
CA ASP A 225 -2.28 22.06 0.08
C ASP A 225 -2.78 20.61 -0.15
N ILE A 226 -2.71 20.03 -1.35
CA ILE A 226 -3.22 18.67 -1.61
C ILE A 226 -2.18 17.59 -1.27
N TYR A 227 -0.90 17.84 -1.54
CA TYR A 227 0.17 16.90 -1.15
C TYR A 227 0.42 16.80 0.36
N SER A 228 -0.21 17.65 1.18
CA SER A 228 0.02 17.72 2.63
C SER A 228 -1.08 17.09 3.50
N PHE A 229 -2.18 16.60 2.91
CA PHE A 229 -3.41 16.25 3.66
C PHE A 229 -3.86 14.78 3.54
N CYS A 230 -2.96 13.85 3.18
CA CYS A 230 -3.21 12.40 3.26
C CYS A 230 -3.28 11.85 4.71
N TYR A 231 -3.31 12.72 5.71
CA TYR A 231 -3.49 12.39 7.12
C TYR A 231 -4.78 13.04 7.63
N LEU A 232 -5.56 12.26 8.40
CA LEU A 232 -6.93 12.49 8.92
C LEU A 232 -8.07 11.92 8.03
N ASN A 233 -9.07 11.36 8.71
CA ASN A 233 -10.18 10.50 8.24
C ASN A 233 -11.30 10.62 9.33
N PRO A 234 -12.52 10.03 9.23
CA PRO A 234 -13.30 9.49 8.10
C PRO A 234 -14.80 9.96 8.07
N ARG A 235 -15.60 9.62 7.03
CA ARG A 235 -17.03 9.13 7.15
C ARG A 235 -17.74 8.68 5.84
N GLN A 236 -18.34 7.47 5.88
CA GLN A 236 -19.52 6.91 5.13
C GLN A 236 -19.53 6.93 3.56
N ARG A 237 -19.44 5.80 2.81
CA ARG A 237 -20.40 4.66 2.51
C ARG A 237 -21.63 5.03 1.64
N ARG A 238 -22.15 4.27 0.65
CA ARG A 238 -21.95 2.91 -0.01
C ARG A 238 -22.66 2.99 -1.42
N ARG A 239 -22.46 2.23 -2.53
CA ARG A 239 -21.63 1.06 -2.98
C ARG A 239 -21.43 1.12 -4.52
N ARG A 240 -20.20 0.92 -5.02
CA ARG A 240 -19.85 0.09 -6.22
C ARG A 240 -18.55 -0.65 -5.87
N ALA A 241 -18.28 -1.80 -6.48
CA ALA A 241 -17.05 -2.56 -6.23
C ALA A 241 -15.87 -1.88 -6.95
N VAL A 242 -14.72 -1.81 -6.29
CA VAL A 242 -13.53 -1.07 -6.76
C VAL A 242 -12.57 -2.01 -7.49
N SER A 243 -12.25 -1.69 -8.74
CA SER A 243 -11.12 -2.26 -9.46
C SER A 243 -9.79 -1.65 -8.96
N ASN A 244 -8.73 -2.45 -8.92
CA ASN A 244 -7.52 -2.15 -8.15
C ASN A 244 -6.52 -1.21 -8.86
N GLU A 245 -7.06 -0.21 -9.59
CA GLU A 245 -6.33 0.83 -10.32
C GLU A 245 -6.72 2.26 -9.87
N GLU A 246 -7.90 2.48 -9.28
CA GLU A 246 -8.27 3.74 -8.60
C GLU A 246 -8.95 3.52 -7.23
N CYS A 247 -8.17 3.46 -6.12
CA CYS A 247 -8.54 3.93 -4.76
C CYS A 247 -7.52 3.51 -3.68
N ASP A 248 -6.70 4.44 -3.17
CA ASP A 248 -5.86 4.20 -1.98
C ASP A 248 -6.60 4.34 -0.63
N ASN A 249 -7.90 4.70 -0.65
CA ASN A 249 -8.69 4.97 0.57
C ASN A 249 -9.23 3.71 1.29
N LEU A 250 -8.81 2.51 0.90
CA LEU A 250 -9.05 1.28 1.64
C LEU A 250 -7.80 0.40 1.61
N LYS A 251 -7.10 0.31 2.76
CA LYS A 251 -5.93 -0.56 2.95
C LYS A 251 -6.21 -2.08 2.87
N ILE A 252 -7.42 -2.50 2.48
CA ILE A 252 -7.82 -3.91 2.43
C ILE A 252 -6.88 -4.65 1.46
N LYS A 253 -5.91 -5.36 2.03
CA LYS A 253 -4.93 -6.11 1.27
C LYS A 253 -5.49 -7.51 1.10
N LEU A 254 -5.74 -7.92 -0.15
CA LEU A 254 -6.10 -9.30 -0.50
C LEU A 254 -5.03 -9.83 -1.43
N GLU A 255 -4.31 -10.86 -1.00
CA GLU A 255 -3.20 -11.46 -1.74
C GLU A 255 -3.34 -12.97 -1.79
N VAL A 256 -3.10 -13.55 -2.96
CA VAL A 256 -2.68 -14.96 -3.03
C VAL A 256 -1.24 -15.03 -2.54
N LYS A 257 -0.99 -15.95 -1.62
CA LYS A 257 0.32 -16.32 -1.06
C LYS A 257 0.56 -17.80 -1.24
N THR A 258 1.74 -18.26 -0.83
CA THR A 258 2.11 -19.67 -0.84
C THR A 258 1.90 -20.33 0.52
N ALA A 259 1.55 -21.62 0.50
CA ALA A 259 1.66 -22.54 1.64
C ALA A 259 2.83 -23.52 1.41
N SER A 260 2.94 -24.56 2.24
CA SER A 260 3.72 -25.76 1.90
C SER A 260 3.22 -26.45 0.64
N LYS A 261 4.07 -27.31 0.08
CA LYS A 261 3.68 -28.32 -0.93
C LYS A 261 3.06 -27.71 -2.21
N GLY A 262 3.28 -26.42 -2.45
CA GLY A 262 2.86 -25.74 -3.67
C GLY A 262 1.37 -25.37 -3.73
N THR A 263 0.63 -25.38 -2.62
CA THR A 263 -0.77 -24.91 -2.64
C THR A 263 -0.88 -23.40 -2.43
N ALA A 264 -1.98 -22.83 -2.93
CA ALA A 264 -2.33 -21.43 -2.75
C ALA A 264 -2.87 -21.19 -1.33
N ARG A 265 -2.43 -20.08 -0.73
CA ARG A 265 -2.92 -19.58 0.55
C ARG A 265 -3.57 -18.22 0.33
N ILE A 266 -4.81 -18.07 0.78
CA ILE A 266 -5.44 -16.77 0.88
C ILE A 266 -4.74 -16.01 2.02
N SER A 267 -4.36 -14.75 1.80
CA SER A 267 -3.92 -13.85 2.87
C SER A 267 -4.68 -12.54 2.78
N TRP A 268 -5.09 -12.02 3.93
CA TRP A 268 -5.76 -10.73 4.05
C TRP A 268 -5.14 -9.89 5.17
N ASP A 269 -5.16 -8.57 4.98
CA ASP A 269 -4.68 -7.58 5.94
C ASP A 269 -5.60 -6.35 5.94
N ASP A 270 -5.63 -5.63 7.06
CA ASP A 270 -6.33 -4.35 7.25
C ASP A 270 -7.85 -4.37 6.88
N ILE A 271 -8.57 -5.51 7.02
CA ILE A 271 -10.03 -5.56 6.80
C ILE A 271 -10.77 -4.74 7.88
N PRO A 272 -11.48 -3.64 7.52
CA PRO A 272 -12.12 -2.77 8.51
C PRO A 272 -13.24 -3.47 9.29
N LYS A 273 -13.28 -3.24 10.60
CA LYS A 273 -14.26 -3.81 11.54
C LYS A 273 -15.72 -3.74 11.05
N LYS A 274 -16.09 -2.63 10.40
CA LYS A 274 -17.40 -2.39 9.74
C LYS A 274 -17.86 -3.47 8.73
N TYR A 275 -16.97 -4.40 8.33
CA TYR A 275 -17.27 -5.60 7.56
C TYR A 275 -17.14 -6.87 8.41
N LEU A 276 -16.14 -6.97 9.30
CA LEU A 276 -15.95 -8.09 10.25
C LEU A 276 -17.21 -8.35 11.10
N ASP A 277 -17.88 -7.28 11.53
CA ASP A 277 -19.15 -7.34 12.28
C ASP A 277 -20.29 -8.03 11.48
N GLN A 278 -20.08 -8.32 10.18
CA GLN A 278 -21.00 -9.01 9.28
C GLN A 278 -20.50 -10.41 8.86
N HIS A 279 -19.40 -10.91 9.46
CA HIS A 279 -18.75 -12.19 9.17
C HIS A 279 -18.52 -12.47 7.67
N PRO A 280 -17.74 -11.64 6.96
CA PRO A 280 -17.58 -11.72 5.52
C PRO A 280 -16.73 -12.94 5.13
N PHE A 281 -16.83 -13.37 3.89
CA PHE A 281 -16.02 -14.49 3.36
C PHE A 281 -14.86 -13.96 2.52
N VAL A 282 -13.67 -14.55 2.67
CA VAL A 282 -12.62 -14.47 1.65
C VAL A 282 -12.66 -15.72 0.78
N VAL A 283 -12.59 -15.52 -0.54
CA VAL A 283 -12.81 -16.54 -1.56
C VAL A 283 -11.64 -16.49 -2.55
N LEU A 284 -11.07 -17.66 -2.86
CA LEU A 284 -10.09 -17.84 -3.93
C LEU A 284 -10.82 -18.22 -5.23
N TYR A 285 -10.57 -17.47 -6.29
CA TYR A 285 -11.07 -17.75 -7.64
C TYR A 285 -9.92 -18.14 -8.58
N GLN A 286 -10.25 -18.91 -9.62
CA GLN A 286 -9.29 -19.38 -10.62
C GLN A 286 -8.57 -18.23 -11.37
N ASN A 287 -9.30 -17.16 -11.69
CA ASN A 287 -8.78 -15.91 -12.26
C ASN A 287 -9.78 -14.75 -12.00
N LYS A 288 -9.55 -13.56 -12.57
CA LYS A 288 -10.45 -12.41 -12.42
C LYS A 288 -11.83 -12.56 -13.09
N ASP A 289 -11.92 -13.26 -14.21
CA ASP A 289 -13.15 -13.34 -15.03
C ASP A 289 -14.00 -14.57 -14.67
N SER A 290 -13.41 -15.55 -13.98
CA SER A 290 -14.06 -16.80 -13.57
C SER A 290 -14.90 -16.65 -12.30
N GLU A 291 -16.03 -17.36 -12.25
CA GLU A 291 -16.86 -17.55 -11.05
C GLU A 291 -16.51 -18.84 -10.28
N ILE A 292 -15.54 -19.63 -10.77
CA ILE A 292 -15.12 -20.88 -10.14
C ILE A 292 -14.36 -20.59 -8.85
N GLN A 293 -15.02 -20.86 -7.72
CA GLN A 293 -14.42 -20.83 -6.39
C GLN A 293 -13.55 -22.08 -6.17
N LEU A 294 -12.31 -21.86 -5.72
CA LEU A 294 -11.32 -22.91 -5.42
C LEU A 294 -11.10 -23.13 -3.92
N GLY A 295 -11.70 -22.28 -3.08
CA GLY A 295 -11.69 -22.37 -1.62
C GLY A 295 -12.17 -21.07 -1.01
N ASN A 296 -12.83 -21.14 0.14
CA ASN A 296 -13.25 -19.96 0.89
C ASN A 296 -13.17 -20.19 2.41
N THR A 297 -13.16 -19.10 3.17
CA THR A 297 -13.33 -19.14 4.63
C THR A 297 -14.02 -17.87 5.15
N MET A 298 -14.58 -17.97 6.35
CA MET A 298 -15.22 -16.87 7.06
C MET A 298 -14.18 -16.05 7.85
N VAL A 299 -14.21 -14.73 7.69
CA VAL A 299 -13.26 -13.81 8.30
C VAL A 299 -13.76 -13.35 9.67
N ASN A 300 -13.02 -13.71 10.72
CA ASN A 300 -13.29 -13.29 12.11
C ASN A 300 -12.24 -12.31 12.68
N LYS A 301 -11.09 -12.12 12.00
CA LYS A 301 -10.01 -11.18 12.39
C LYS A 301 -9.68 -10.24 11.20
N ALA A 302 -9.27 -9.00 11.50
CA ALA A 302 -8.96 -7.97 10.48
C ALA A 302 -7.85 -8.39 9.50
N SER A 303 -6.91 -9.19 9.98
CA SER A 303 -5.79 -9.76 9.24
C SER A 303 -5.74 -11.26 9.48
N GLY A 304 -5.18 -12.03 8.54
CA GLY A 304 -5.13 -13.47 8.64
C GLY A 304 -4.71 -14.18 7.35
N ASN A 305 -4.79 -15.52 7.39
CA ASN A 305 -4.55 -16.37 6.24
C ASN A 305 -5.39 -17.65 6.29
N PHE A 306 -5.52 -18.32 5.13
CA PHE A 306 -6.23 -19.57 4.97
C PHE A 306 -5.60 -20.39 3.84
N THR A 307 -4.99 -21.53 4.19
CA THR A 307 -4.40 -22.46 3.22
C THR A 307 -5.51 -23.20 2.48
N THR A 308 -5.44 -23.20 1.15
CA THR A 308 -6.37 -23.96 0.30
C THR A 308 -5.73 -25.25 -0.21
N THR A 309 -6.55 -26.14 -0.77
CA THR A 309 -6.10 -27.33 -1.53
C THR A 309 -5.76 -26.99 -2.98
N ALA A 310 -5.98 -25.75 -3.44
CA ALA A 310 -5.77 -25.35 -4.82
C ALA A 310 -4.28 -25.25 -5.18
N ALA A 311 -3.93 -25.72 -6.38
CA ALA A 311 -2.58 -25.59 -6.91
C ALA A 311 -2.20 -24.12 -7.14
N LEU A 312 -1.05 -23.69 -6.62
CA LEU A 312 -0.53 -22.34 -6.81
C LEU A 312 -0.13 -22.12 -8.28
N ASN A 313 -0.88 -21.26 -8.97
CA ASN A 313 -0.70 -20.92 -10.37
C ASN A 313 -0.95 -19.42 -10.61
N PRO A 314 -0.38 -18.83 -11.68
CA PRO A 314 -0.71 -17.47 -12.10
C PRO A 314 -2.21 -17.31 -12.43
N GLY A 315 -2.71 -16.08 -12.34
CA GLY A 315 -4.12 -15.73 -12.55
C GLY A 315 -4.96 -15.77 -11.27
N LEU A 316 -4.69 -16.71 -10.34
CA LEU A 316 -5.44 -16.87 -9.09
C LEU A 316 -5.76 -15.53 -8.39
N GLN A 317 -7.00 -15.34 -7.93
CA GLN A 317 -7.43 -14.08 -7.34
C GLN A 317 -8.22 -14.27 -6.05
N VAL A 318 -7.85 -13.54 -4.99
CA VAL A 318 -8.63 -13.45 -3.75
C VAL A 318 -9.68 -12.34 -3.87
N ARG A 319 -10.90 -12.62 -3.42
CA ARG A 319 -12.00 -11.64 -3.32
C ARG A 319 -12.66 -11.72 -1.94
N LEU A 320 -13.19 -10.60 -1.46
CA LEU A 320 -13.92 -10.48 -0.19
C LEU A 320 -15.40 -10.32 -0.50
N HIS A 321 -16.26 -11.10 0.15
CA HIS A 321 -17.71 -11.17 -0.07
C HIS A 321 -18.47 -10.93 1.24
N GLU A 322 -19.70 -10.40 1.17
CA GLU A 322 -20.59 -10.38 2.34
C GLU A 322 -21.13 -11.77 2.67
N SER A 323 -21.57 -12.02 3.89
CA SER A 323 -22.26 -13.28 4.21
C SER A 323 -23.69 -13.23 3.67
N SER A 324 -24.03 -14.17 2.79
CA SER A 324 -25.41 -14.52 2.45
C SER A 324 -25.86 -15.73 3.28
N ILE A 325 -27.15 -16.06 3.21
CA ILE A 325 -27.74 -17.27 3.82
C ILE A 325 -28.45 -18.05 2.71
N ASN A 326 -28.13 -19.33 2.54
CA ASN A 326 -28.77 -20.18 1.55
C ASN A 326 -30.11 -20.78 2.05
N CYS A 327 -30.82 -21.48 1.18
CA CYS A 327 -32.08 -22.16 1.51
C CYS A 327 -31.98 -23.21 2.64
N ASN A 328 -30.77 -23.69 2.96
CA ASN A 328 -30.50 -24.63 4.04
C ASN A 328 -30.07 -23.90 5.35
N LEU A 329 -30.31 -22.59 5.45
CA LEU A 329 -29.93 -21.71 6.57
C LEU A 329 -28.42 -21.61 6.84
N GLN A 330 -27.58 -22.06 5.91
CA GLN A 330 -26.12 -21.99 6.03
C GLN A 330 -25.59 -20.65 5.51
N LYS A 331 -24.61 -20.08 6.22
CA LYS A 331 -23.86 -18.90 5.76
C LYS A 331 -22.97 -19.28 4.56
N VAL A 332 -23.04 -18.51 3.49
CA VAL A 332 -22.27 -18.70 2.25
C VAL A 332 -21.74 -17.36 1.72
N PRO A 333 -20.72 -17.32 0.85
CA PRO A 333 -20.31 -16.09 0.16
C PRO A 333 -21.47 -15.47 -0.64
N GLY A 334 -21.74 -14.19 -0.43
CA GLY A 334 -22.73 -13.37 -1.12
C GLY A 334 -22.09 -12.39 -2.12
N GLU A 335 -22.61 -11.17 -2.21
CA GLU A 335 -22.08 -10.15 -3.12
C GLU A 335 -20.61 -9.79 -2.84
N GLU A 336 -19.86 -9.50 -3.90
CA GLU A 336 -18.47 -9.05 -3.80
C GLU A 336 -18.38 -7.66 -3.15
N ILE A 337 -17.47 -7.51 -2.19
CA ILE A 337 -17.14 -6.27 -1.48
C ILE A 337 -15.84 -5.67 -2.04
N TRP A 338 -14.82 -6.50 -2.25
CA TRP A 338 -13.46 -6.06 -2.58
C TRP A 338 -12.68 -7.13 -3.34
N ARG A 339 -11.70 -6.72 -4.15
CA ARG A 339 -10.96 -7.60 -5.06
C ARG A 339 -9.45 -7.40 -4.97
N GLY A 340 -8.75 -8.50 -4.70
CA GLY A 340 -7.29 -8.57 -4.75
C GLY A 340 -6.77 -8.56 -6.19
N ARG A 341 -5.47 -8.31 -6.34
CA ARG A 341 -4.80 -8.42 -7.65
C ARG A 341 -4.65 -9.90 -8.03
N GLU A 342 -4.67 -10.20 -9.33
CA GLU A 342 -4.33 -11.55 -9.80
C GLU A 342 -2.89 -11.90 -9.43
N PHE A 343 -2.68 -13.18 -9.09
CA PHE A 343 -1.38 -13.72 -8.74
C PHE A 343 -0.47 -13.79 -9.97
N HIS A 344 0.77 -13.34 -9.81
CA HIS A 344 1.74 -13.22 -10.88
C HIS A 344 2.75 -14.36 -10.81
N ASP A 345 3.01 -15.03 -11.93
CA ASP A 345 3.91 -16.19 -12.07
C ASP A 345 5.29 -16.01 -11.42
N ARG A 346 5.85 -14.80 -11.52
CA ARG A 346 7.15 -14.37 -10.96
C ARG A 346 7.06 -13.64 -9.60
N ASN A 347 5.90 -13.64 -8.94
CA ASN A 347 5.59 -12.88 -7.71
C ASN A 347 6.03 -11.39 -7.77
N ARG A 348 5.99 -10.79 -8.96
CA ARG A 348 6.50 -9.44 -9.29
C ARG A 348 7.99 -9.19 -8.97
N GLY A 349 8.78 -10.23 -8.69
CA GLY A 349 10.23 -10.13 -8.52
C GLY A 349 10.93 -9.82 -9.84
N ILE A 350 12.05 -9.09 -9.77
CA ILE A 350 12.90 -8.73 -10.92
C ILE A 350 13.93 -9.86 -11.14
N PRO A 351 14.37 -10.17 -12.37
CA PRO A 351 15.53 -11.03 -12.61
C PRO A 351 16.79 -10.53 -11.89
N VAL A 352 17.69 -11.43 -11.51
CA VAL A 352 18.97 -11.11 -10.86
C VAL A 352 20.12 -11.44 -11.80
N ASP A 353 20.98 -10.45 -12.06
CA ASP A 353 22.06 -10.58 -13.03
C ASP A 353 23.16 -11.56 -12.60
N ILE A 354 23.67 -12.32 -13.56
CA ILE A 354 24.71 -13.33 -13.35
C ILE A 354 26.05 -12.61 -13.42
N ARG A 355 26.62 -12.32 -12.24
CA ARG A 355 27.81 -11.46 -12.08
C ARG A 355 28.94 -11.79 -13.07
N GLY A 356 29.16 -10.87 -14.01
CA GLY A 356 30.19 -10.94 -15.05
C GLY A 356 29.71 -11.32 -16.46
N TYR A 357 28.39 -11.46 -16.69
CA TYR A 357 27.84 -11.96 -17.96
C TYR A 357 26.56 -11.22 -18.38
N ASP A 358 26.29 -11.18 -19.69
CA ASP A 358 25.09 -10.62 -20.34
C ASP A 358 23.85 -11.55 -20.16
N ALA A 359 23.60 -12.00 -18.93
CA ALA A 359 22.52 -12.95 -18.59
C ALA A 359 21.99 -12.77 -17.15
N SER A 360 20.71 -13.09 -16.94
CA SER A 360 20.01 -12.90 -15.66
C SER A 360 19.14 -14.12 -15.29
N LEU A 361 19.08 -14.47 -14.01
CA LEU A 361 18.30 -15.58 -13.45
C LEU A 361 17.05 -15.06 -12.73
N GLN A 362 15.88 -15.66 -12.98
CA GLN A 362 14.64 -15.36 -12.26
C GLN A 362 13.95 -16.64 -11.76
N LEU A 363 13.43 -16.59 -10.54
CA LEU A 363 12.57 -17.63 -9.96
C LEU A 363 11.10 -17.33 -10.27
N TYR A 364 10.33 -18.35 -10.62
CA TYR A 364 8.90 -18.26 -10.87
C TYR A 364 8.19 -19.57 -10.49
N VAL A 365 6.86 -19.56 -10.42
CA VAL A 365 6.04 -20.76 -10.18
C VAL A 365 5.21 -21.14 -11.40
N LYS A 366 5.14 -22.44 -11.65
CA LYS A 366 4.25 -23.05 -12.65
C LYS A 366 3.84 -24.45 -12.17
N ASP A 367 2.55 -24.76 -12.25
CA ASP A 367 1.96 -26.04 -11.82
C ASP A 367 2.39 -26.42 -10.40
N SER A 368 2.23 -25.50 -9.44
CA SER A 368 2.69 -25.61 -8.05
C SER A 368 4.21 -25.74 -7.83
N LYS A 369 5.04 -25.74 -8.88
CA LYS A 369 6.48 -26.07 -8.80
C LYS A 369 7.41 -24.86 -8.95
N ALA A 370 8.48 -24.87 -8.17
CA ALA A 370 9.58 -23.92 -8.26
C ALA A 370 10.30 -24.10 -9.61
N SER A 371 10.41 -23.01 -10.36
CA SER A 371 10.86 -23.01 -11.75
C SER A 371 11.78 -21.82 -12.02
N ALA A 372 12.72 -21.95 -12.94
CA ALA A 372 13.71 -20.91 -13.25
C ALA A 372 13.61 -20.45 -14.71
N LEU A 373 13.72 -19.14 -14.91
CA LEU A 373 13.96 -18.51 -16.20
C LEU A 373 15.41 -18.03 -16.24
N LEU A 374 16.14 -18.42 -17.29
CA LEU A 374 17.45 -17.89 -17.64
C LEU A 374 17.26 -16.99 -18.86
N TYR A 375 17.44 -15.69 -18.65
CA TYR A 375 17.47 -14.68 -19.71
C TYR A 375 18.90 -14.56 -20.22
N VAL A 376 19.12 -14.75 -21.51
CA VAL A 376 20.43 -14.56 -22.15
C VAL A 376 20.29 -13.51 -23.23
N ARG A 377 21.10 -12.45 -23.19
CA ARG A 377 21.03 -11.40 -24.21
C ARG A 377 21.64 -11.91 -25.52
N LYS A 378 21.04 -11.57 -26.67
CA LYS A 378 21.48 -12.09 -27.99
C LYS A 378 22.86 -11.60 -28.43
N SER A 379 23.46 -10.64 -27.70
CA SER A 379 24.88 -10.26 -27.78
C SER A 379 25.83 -11.36 -27.27
N PHE A 380 25.40 -12.19 -26.32
CA PHE A 380 26.21 -13.21 -25.66
C PHE A 380 26.16 -14.53 -26.45
N THR A 381 26.78 -14.54 -27.63
CA THR A 381 26.62 -15.63 -28.62
C THR A 381 27.30 -16.95 -28.26
N ASP A 382 28.33 -16.94 -27.41
CA ASP A 382 29.10 -18.10 -26.97
C ASP A 382 28.62 -18.70 -25.62
N TRP A 383 27.52 -18.18 -25.07
CA TRP A 383 27.06 -18.48 -23.71
C TRP A 383 26.95 -19.97 -23.38
N MET A 384 26.61 -20.83 -24.35
CA MET A 384 26.48 -22.27 -24.14
C MET A 384 27.82 -22.94 -23.79
N GLU A 385 28.95 -22.48 -24.35
CA GLU A 385 30.28 -22.99 -23.98
C GLU A 385 30.74 -22.40 -22.64
N VAL A 386 30.45 -21.11 -22.40
CA VAL A 386 30.79 -20.44 -21.13
C VAL A 386 30.02 -21.04 -19.95
N PHE A 387 28.73 -21.33 -20.12
CA PHE A 387 27.85 -21.93 -19.09
C PHE A 387 27.76 -23.46 -19.18
N LYS A 388 28.59 -24.12 -19.98
CA LYS A 388 28.64 -25.59 -20.17
C LYS A 388 28.85 -26.41 -18.91
N THR A 389 29.45 -25.81 -17.88
CA THR A 389 29.59 -26.38 -16.53
C THR A 389 28.95 -25.52 -15.44
N SER A 390 28.00 -24.66 -15.83
CA SER A 390 27.17 -23.90 -14.91
C SER A 390 25.81 -24.54 -14.74
N TRP A 391 25.25 -24.43 -13.54
CA TRP A 391 23.97 -25.06 -13.19
C TRP A 391 23.18 -24.18 -12.23
N VAL A 392 21.87 -24.40 -12.20
CA VAL A 392 20.94 -23.72 -11.30
C VAL A 392 20.44 -24.73 -10.27
N GLY A 393 20.63 -24.43 -8.99
CA GLY A 393 20.08 -25.19 -7.87
C GLY A 393 18.91 -24.47 -7.22
N PHE A 394 17.95 -25.23 -6.70
CA PHE A 394 16.81 -24.77 -5.92
C PHE A 394 16.97 -25.20 -4.45
N TYR A 395 16.73 -24.28 -3.52
CA TYR A 395 17.04 -24.43 -2.10
C TYR A 395 15.88 -23.89 -1.25
N SER A 396 15.60 -24.54 -0.11
CA SER A 396 14.68 -24.06 0.92
C SER A 396 15.37 -23.21 2.00
N ASP A 397 16.65 -23.45 2.29
CA ASP A 397 17.45 -22.70 3.28
C ASP A 397 18.61 -21.95 2.62
N GLY A 398 18.72 -20.65 2.93
CA GLY A 398 19.73 -19.71 2.43
C GLY A 398 21.14 -19.90 2.99
N ASN A 399 21.25 -20.57 4.15
CA ASN A 399 22.52 -20.80 4.85
C ASN A 399 23.22 -22.10 4.40
N THR A 400 22.50 -23.01 3.74
CA THR A 400 23.10 -24.22 3.19
C THR A 400 24.20 -23.95 2.15
N GLY A 401 25.25 -24.77 2.19
CA GLY A 401 26.30 -24.83 1.17
C GLY A 401 25.77 -25.29 -0.19
N THR A 402 26.51 -24.96 -1.26
CA THR A 402 26.06 -25.14 -2.66
C THR A 402 25.59 -26.55 -3.00
N SER A 403 26.17 -27.61 -2.43
CA SER A 403 25.81 -29.01 -2.69
C SER A 403 24.48 -29.49 -2.07
N LYS A 404 23.76 -28.65 -1.32
CA LYS A 404 22.53 -29.00 -0.57
C LYS A 404 21.23 -28.54 -1.26
N PHE A 405 21.21 -28.51 -2.59
CA PHE A 405 19.99 -28.25 -3.36
C PHE A 405 18.96 -29.38 -3.18
N HIS A 406 17.67 -29.03 -3.29
CA HIS A 406 16.57 -30.01 -3.38
C HIS A 406 16.36 -30.47 -4.84
N ALA A 407 16.56 -29.57 -5.80
CA ALA A 407 16.48 -29.86 -7.23
C ALA A 407 17.49 -29.00 -7.99
N TRP A 408 17.94 -29.43 -9.16
CA TRP A 408 18.93 -28.72 -9.96
C TRP A 408 18.86 -29.09 -11.44
N GLN A 409 19.47 -28.28 -12.30
CA GLN A 409 19.71 -28.60 -13.72
C GLN A 409 20.90 -27.78 -14.27
N TRP A 410 21.63 -28.32 -15.24
CA TRP A 410 22.63 -27.58 -16.02
C TRP A 410 21.99 -26.44 -16.81
N ALA A 411 22.61 -25.26 -16.82
CA ALA A 411 22.06 -24.07 -17.48
C ALA A 411 21.84 -24.28 -18.99
N VAL A 412 22.72 -25.06 -19.64
CA VAL A 412 22.62 -25.45 -21.06
C VAL A 412 21.54 -26.48 -21.37
N SER A 413 20.93 -27.09 -20.34
CA SER A 413 19.84 -28.09 -20.46
C SER A 413 18.46 -27.50 -20.19
N PHE A 414 18.34 -26.17 -20.07
CA PHE A 414 17.06 -25.47 -20.00
C PHE A 414 16.40 -25.42 -21.39
N SER A 415 15.08 -25.61 -21.46
CA SER A 415 14.33 -25.57 -22.71
C SER A 415 14.13 -24.14 -23.20
N LYS A 416 14.46 -23.84 -24.47
CA LYS A 416 14.21 -22.50 -25.04
C LYS A 416 12.71 -22.25 -25.19
N GLU A 417 12.24 -21.09 -24.74
CA GLU A 417 10.86 -20.63 -24.88
C GLU A 417 10.81 -19.45 -25.85
N THR A 418 9.91 -19.52 -26.85
CA THR A 418 9.76 -18.45 -27.85
C THR A 418 8.96 -17.30 -27.25
N ARG A 419 9.60 -16.13 -27.12
CA ARG A 419 9.01 -14.89 -26.61
C ARG A 419 9.17 -13.74 -27.59
N PHE A 420 8.12 -12.95 -27.74
CA PHE A 420 8.05 -11.79 -28.66
C PHE A 420 8.04 -10.45 -27.91
N ASP A 421 7.77 -10.47 -26.60
CA ASP A 421 7.71 -9.33 -25.69
C ASP A 421 9.08 -8.71 -25.35
N ILE A 422 10.17 -9.46 -25.56
CA ILE A 422 11.54 -9.06 -25.20
C ILE A 422 12.55 -9.45 -26.29
N PRO A 423 12.55 -8.76 -27.46
CA PRO A 423 13.27 -9.19 -28.65
C PRO A 423 14.81 -9.22 -28.52
N GLU A 424 15.41 -8.51 -27.55
CA GLU A 424 16.87 -8.53 -27.29
C GLU A 424 17.36 -9.82 -26.61
N TYR A 425 16.46 -10.62 -26.02
CA TYR A 425 16.83 -11.78 -25.21
C TYR A 425 16.32 -13.08 -25.83
N ASP A 426 17.06 -14.15 -25.57
CA ASP A 426 16.54 -15.51 -25.63
C ASP A 426 16.19 -15.96 -24.20
N VAL A 427 15.06 -16.65 -24.05
CA VAL A 427 14.58 -17.15 -22.75
C VAL A 427 14.70 -18.67 -22.71
N TYR A 428 15.31 -19.16 -21.65
CA TYR A 428 15.48 -20.59 -21.38
C TYR A 428 14.81 -20.93 -20.05
N VAL A 429 14.13 -22.08 -19.99
CA VAL A 429 13.16 -22.43 -18.95
C VAL A 429 13.45 -23.80 -18.35
N PHE A 430 13.39 -23.91 -17.03
CA PHE A 430 13.41 -25.18 -16.33
C PHE A 430 12.39 -25.21 -15.19
N GLN A 431 11.48 -26.18 -15.24
CA GLN A 431 10.48 -26.46 -14.20
C GLN A 431 10.98 -27.62 -13.35
N SER A 432 11.30 -27.37 -12.08
CA SER A 432 11.88 -28.39 -11.21
C SER A 432 10.83 -29.34 -10.63
N SER A 433 11.27 -30.41 -9.95
CA SER A 433 10.40 -31.26 -9.14
C SER A 433 10.02 -30.67 -7.78
N MET A 434 10.71 -29.61 -7.33
CA MET A 434 10.50 -28.98 -6.03
C MET A 434 9.18 -28.19 -6.05
N ALA A 435 8.33 -28.40 -5.05
CA ALA A 435 7.14 -27.57 -4.85
C ALA A 435 7.55 -26.13 -4.47
N MET A 436 6.81 -25.14 -4.96
CA MET A 436 7.02 -23.75 -4.54
C MET A 436 6.49 -23.56 -3.11
N SER A 437 7.27 -22.92 -2.25
CA SER A 437 6.88 -22.61 -0.87
C SER A 437 7.58 -21.33 -0.40
N PRO A 438 7.23 -20.81 0.79
CA PRO A 438 8.03 -19.78 1.44
C PRO A 438 9.50 -20.22 1.58
N GLY A 439 10.44 -19.28 1.47
CA GLY A 439 11.89 -19.53 1.60
C GLY A 439 12.58 -20.09 0.34
N VAL A 440 11.83 -20.57 -0.66
CA VAL A 440 12.44 -21.16 -1.87
C VAL A 440 13.22 -20.11 -2.65
N HIS A 441 14.46 -20.43 -3.04
CA HIS A 441 15.29 -19.56 -3.87
C HIS A 441 16.14 -20.39 -4.85
N ALA A 442 16.48 -19.77 -5.99
CA ALA A 442 17.38 -20.35 -6.98
C ALA A 442 18.77 -19.70 -6.91
N ARG A 443 19.83 -20.48 -7.15
CA ARG A 443 21.22 -20.01 -7.21
C ARG A 443 21.88 -20.47 -8.51
N PHE A 444 22.59 -19.58 -9.19
CA PHE A 444 23.40 -19.89 -10.37
C PHE A 444 24.84 -20.15 -9.93
N ILE A 445 25.37 -21.35 -10.18
CA ILE A 445 26.66 -21.80 -9.65
C ILE A 445 27.58 -22.24 -10.80
N PHE A 446 28.82 -21.76 -10.77
CA PHE A 446 29.84 -22.06 -11.76
C PHE A 446 30.77 -23.18 -11.24
N TRP A 447 30.58 -24.42 -11.71
CA TRP A 447 31.19 -25.63 -11.14
C TRP A 447 32.71 -25.50 -10.92
N ARG A 448 33.46 -25.09 -11.96
CA ARG A 448 34.94 -25.03 -11.92
C ARG A 448 35.53 -23.91 -11.05
N GLN A 449 34.68 -23.05 -10.45
CA GLN A 449 35.12 -21.98 -9.54
C GLN A 449 34.46 -22.09 -8.15
N SER A 450 33.56 -23.05 -7.92
CA SER A 450 32.69 -23.15 -6.75
C SER A 450 31.89 -21.88 -6.40
N GLY A 451 31.88 -20.90 -7.30
CA GLY A 451 31.35 -19.56 -7.06
C GLY A 451 29.88 -19.43 -7.46
N GLU A 452 29.06 -19.02 -6.51
CA GLU A 452 27.71 -18.52 -6.74
C GLU A 452 27.79 -17.20 -7.52
N LYS A 453 27.28 -17.16 -8.75
CA LYS A 453 27.29 -15.96 -9.60
C LYS A 453 26.03 -15.11 -9.42
N ALA A 454 24.88 -15.73 -9.22
CA ALA A 454 23.60 -15.09 -8.89
C ALA A 454 22.81 -15.90 -7.85
N ARG A 455 21.96 -15.21 -7.09
CA ARG A 455 21.00 -15.77 -6.11
C ARG A 455 19.71 -14.98 -6.23
N THR A 456 18.58 -15.64 -6.46
CA THR A 456 17.27 -14.96 -6.45
C THR A 456 16.87 -14.60 -5.02
N SER A 457 16.03 -13.58 -4.85
CA SER A 457 15.33 -13.37 -3.58
C SER A 457 14.60 -14.63 -3.12
N TYR A 458 14.48 -14.80 -1.79
CA TYR A 458 13.62 -15.83 -1.20
C TYR A 458 12.18 -15.61 -1.61
N TRP A 459 11.54 -16.65 -2.15
CA TRP A 459 10.14 -16.65 -2.50
C TRP A 459 9.31 -16.50 -1.23
N GLU A 460 8.59 -15.39 -1.10
CA GLU A 460 7.88 -14.99 0.13
C GLU A 460 8.78 -15.08 1.37
N ILE A 461 9.47 -13.98 1.68
CA ILE A 461 10.37 -13.85 2.85
C ILE A 461 9.57 -14.04 4.15
N GLN A 462 9.40 -15.29 4.57
CA GLN A 462 9.12 -15.66 5.95
C GLN A 462 10.47 -15.67 6.65
N ARG A 463 10.81 -14.53 7.27
CA ARG A 463 11.83 -14.53 8.32
C ARG A 463 11.34 -15.49 9.40
N PRO A 464 12.15 -16.44 9.89
CA PRO A 464 11.89 -17.09 11.16
C PRO A 464 11.75 -16.03 12.25
N ALA A 465 11.01 -16.32 13.31
CA ALA A 465 10.96 -15.41 14.45
C ALA A 465 12.27 -15.54 15.24
N ASN A 466 13.11 -14.51 15.16
CA ASN A 466 14.41 -14.46 15.83
C ASN A 466 14.29 -14.10 17.33
N ILE A 467 13.29 -14.68 18.03
CA ILE A 467 13.06 -14.46 19.46
C ILE A 467 12.87 -15.82 20.13
N ASN A 468 13.92 -16.28 20.80
CA ASN A 468 13.84 -17.33 21.80
C ASN A 468 13.38 -16.70 23.12
N ILE A 469 12.62 -17.44 23.92
CA ILE A 469 12.19 -17.05 25.26
C ILE A 469 12.73 -18.06 26.25
N ASP A 470 13.50 -17.60 27.24
CA ASP A 470 14.08 -18.45 28.26
C ASP A 470 12.99 -19.14 29.10
N ILE A 471 13.25 -20.39 29.48
CA ILE A 471 12.37 -21.19 30.34
C ILE A 471 12.74 -20.87 31.78
N ASN A 472 11.85 -20.11 32.45
CA ASN A 472 12.12 -19.51 33.76
C ASN A 472 12.74 -20.52 34.76
N GLY A 473 13.97 -20.23 35.21
CA GLY A 473 14.70 -21.04 36.19
C GLY A 473 15.61 -22.14 35.61
N TYR A 474 15.71 -22.29 34.29
CA TYR A 474 16.49 -23.35 33.64
C TYR A 474 17.43 -22.83 32.54
N ASP A 475 18.50 -23.58 32.29
CA ASP A 475 19.48 -23.34 31.21
C ASP A 475 18.91 -23.80 29.84
N ALA A 476 17.73 -23.29 29.47
CA ALA A 476 16.96 -23.68 28.29
C ALA A 476 16.05 -22.57 27.77
N SER A 477 15.73 -22.56 26.46
CA SER A 477 14.80 -21.59 25.85
C SER A 477 13.88 -22.22 24.80
N LEU A 478 12.70 -21.61 24.60
CA LEU A 478 11.67 -21.97 23.63
C LEU A 478 11.59 -20.93 22.50
N GLN A 479 11.60 -21.40 21.26
CA GLN A 479 11.36 -20.60 20.05
C GLN A 479 10.11 -21.09 19.31
N LEU A 480 9.25 -20.17 18.88
CA LEU A 480 8.20 -20.45 17.88
C LEU A 480 8.77 -20.11 16.50
N PHE A 481 8.58 -20.98 15.52
CA PHE A 481 8.96 -20.71 14.14
C PHE A 481 7.99 -21.37 13.15
N VAL A 482 8.18 -21.11 11.86
CA VAL A 482 7.38 -21.69 10.79
C VAL A 482 8.21 -22.65 9.95
N SER A 483 7.74 -23.89 9.81
CA SER A 483 8.23 -24.84 8.81
C SER A 483 7.03 -25.42 8.06
N GLU A 484 7.15 -25.58 6.74
CA GLU A 484 6.04 -25.99 5.87
C GLU A 484 4.72 -25.18 6.10
N GLY A 485 4.81 -23.91 6.50
CA GLY A 485 3.63 -23.09 6.81
C GLY A 485 2.86 -23.52 8.09
N TYR A 486 3.35 -24.51 8.82
CA TYR A 486 2.83 -24.93 10.11
C TYR A 486 3.56 -24.23 11.26
N ALA A 487 2.91 -24.18 12.43
CA ALA A 487 3.54 -23.73 13.66
C ALA A 487 4.47 -24.82 14.21
N CYS A 488 5.73 -24.45 14.41
CA CYS A 488 6.78 -25.31 14.92
C CYS A 488 7.36 -24.72 16.21
N ALA A 489 7.76 -25.57 17.13
CA ALA A 489 8.49 -25.18 18.33
C ALA A 489 9.90 -25.79 18.28
N ARG A 490 10.89 -25.00 18.69
CA ARG A 490 12.25 -25.48 18.95
C ARG A 490 12.58 -25.23 20.42
N LEU A 491 13.13 -26.24 21.07
CA LEU A 491 13.72 -26.16 22.40
C LEU A 491 15.24 -26.16 22.25
N TYR A 492 15.87 -25.14 22.81
CA TYR A 492 17.31 -25.09 22.98
C TYR A 492 17.62 -25.50 24.41
N ILE A 493 18.36 -26.59 24.58
CA ILE A 493 18.85 -27.05 25.88
C ILE A 493 20.37 -26.87 25.92
N LYS A 494 20.90 -26.17 26.91
CA LYS A 494 22.35 -25.96 27.02
C LYS A 494 23.07 -27.29 27.29
N THR A 495 24.21 -27.52 26.66
CA THR A 495 24.95 -28.80 26.78
C THR A 495 25.43 -29.09 28.21
N SER A 496 25.53 -28.06 29.06
CA SER A 496 25.80 -28.21 30.50
C SER A 496 24.60 -28.68 31.33
N PHE A 497 23.37 -28.58 30.82
CA PHE A 497 22.15 -29.02 31.50
C PHE A 497 21.88 -30.51 31.21
N SER A 498 22.84 -31.38 31.56
CA SER A 498 22.89 -32.77 31.10
C SER A 498 21.77 -33.68 31.62
N ASN A 499 21.06 -33.29 32.69
CA ASN A 499 19.94 -34.03 33.27
C ASN A 499 18.56 -33.46 32.89
N TRP A 500 18.49 -32.61 31.86
CA TRP A 500 17.25 -31.91 31.49
C TRP A 500 16.06 -32.84 31.25
N THR A 501 16.26 -34.04 30.70
CA THR A 501 15.19 -35.01 30.41
C THR A 501 14.39 -35.40 31.64
N ASP A 502 15.06 -35.49 32.78
CA ASP A 502 14.49 -35.95 34.04
C ASP A 502 13.78 -34.78 34.73
N VAL A 503 14.35 -33.58 34.62
CA VAL A 503 13.76 -32.33 35.12
C VAL A 503 12.54 -31.90 34.29
N PHE A 504 12.54 -32.19 32.99
CA PHE A 504 11.47 -31.86 32.04
C PHE A 504 10.56 -33.06 31.72
N GLU A 505 10.63 -34.16 32.47
CA GLU A 505 9.84 -35.39 32.29
C GLU A 505 8.33 -35.09 32.09
N LYS A 506 7.80 -34.18 32.92
CA LYS A 506 6.37 -33.80 32.95
C LYS A 506 6.07 -32.48 32.24
N SER A 507 6.99 -31.99 31.40
CA SER A 507 6.84 -30.73 30.68
C SER A 507 6.36 -30.91 29.25
N TRP A 508 5.61 -29.94 28.76
CA TRP A 508 5.03 -29.95 27.43
C TRP A 508 4.95 -28.55 26.84
N VAL A 509 4.94 -28.49 25.50
CA VAL A 509 4.73 -27.25 24.75
C VAL A 509 3.32 -27.27 24.16
N GLY A 510 2.51 -26.28 24.53
CA GLY A 510 1.20 -26.03 23.94
C GLY A 510 1.24 -24.94 22.88
N PHE A 511 0.39 -25.04 21.87
CA PHE A 511 0.19 -24.03 20.83
C PHE A 511 -1.21 -23.41 20.93
N TYR A 512 -1.29 -22.08 20.86
CA TYR A 512 -2.49 -21.28 21.13
C TYR A 512 -2.66 -20.20 20.05
N SER A 513 -3.88 -19.78 19.72
CA SER A 513 -4.15 -18.72 18.70
C SER A 513 -4.60 -17.36 19.27
N ASN A 514 -4.46 -17.21 20.61
CA ASN A 514 -4.84 -16.06 21.41
C ASN A 514 -3.94 -16.01 22.67
N GLU A 515 -3.66 -14.80 23.17
CA GLU A 515 -2.83 -14.59 24.38
C GLU A 515 -3.62 -14.78 25.68
N ASN A 516 -4.94 -14.56 25.60
CA ASN A 516 -5.84 -14.50 26.76
C ASN A 516 -6.62 -15.81 26.99
N THR A 517 -6.17 -16.92 26.39
CA THR A 517 -6.69 -18.27 26.66
C THR A 517 -5.97 -18.90 27.85
N ASP A 518 -6.74 -19.66 28.64
CA ASP A 518 -6.24 -20.39 29.80
C ASP A 518 -5.23 -21.47 29.41
N MET A 519 -4.42 -21.91 30.37
CA MET A 519 -3.30 -22.81 30.14
C MET A 519 -3.69 -24.14 29.44
N MET A 520 -4.89 -24.65 29.71
CA MET A 520 -5.37 -25.91 29.12
C MET A 520 -6.08 -25.73 27.76
N ASP A 521 -6.33 -24.50 27.33
CA ASP A 521 -7.03 -24.18 26.07
C ASP A 521 -6.05 -24.13 24.87
N PHE A 522 -5.16 -25.10 24.77
CA PHE A 522 -4.29 -25.27 23.60
C PHE A 522 -5.05 -25.89 22.43
N GLU A 523 -4.67 -25.54 21.20
CA GLU A 523 -5.17 -26.22 20.00
C GLU A 523 -4.45 -27.55 19.77
N LEU A 524 -3.13 -27.57 19.99
CA LEU A 524 -2.23 -28.72 19.83
C LEU A 524 -1.10 -28.66 20.87
N TRP A 525 -0.52 -29.80 21.24
CA TRP A 525 0.52 -29.88 22.26
C TRP A 525 1.46 -31.09 22.05
N GLN A 526 2.64 -31.07 22.68
CA GLN A 526 3.59 -32.18 22.69
C GLN A 526 4.49 -32.17 23.93
N TRP A 527 4.76 -33.35 24.51
CA TRP A 527 5.79 -33.53 25.55
C TRP A 527 7.16 -33.03 25.09
N ALA A 528 7.83 -32.20 25.89
CA ALA A 528 9.11 -31.59 25.53
C ALA A 528 10.22 -32.62 25.26
N THR A 529 10.26 -33.68 26.06
CA THR A 529 11.19 -34.82 25.94
C THR A 529 11.03 -35.65 24.67
N TYR A 530 9.93 -35.46 23.91
CA TYR A 530 9.66 -36.16 22.65
C TYR A 530 9.99 -35.30 21.41
N PHE A 531 10.54 -34.09 21.58
CA PHE A 531 11.01 -33.28 20.46
C PHE A 531 12.20 -33.95 19.77
N SER A 532 12.27 -33.88 18.44
CA SER A 532 13.32 -34.54 17.67
C SER A 532 14.61 -33.73 17.68
N LYS A 533 15.72 -34.31 18.16
CA LYS A 533 17.03 -33.64 18.17
C LYS A 533 17.50 -33.33 16.75
N GLU A 534 17.92 -32.09 16.50
CA GLU A 534 18.53 -31.69 15.23
C GLU A 534 20.00 -32.11 15.15
N ILE A 535 20.50 -32.33 13.93
CA ILE A 535 21.86 -32.83 13.66
C ILE A 535 22.93 -31.83 14.13
N GLN A 536 22.60 -30.54 14.13
CA GLN A 536 23.45 -29.44 14.59
C GLN A 536 22.54 -28.30 15.07
N SER A 537 22.82 -27.75 16.25
CA SER A 537 22.19 -26.53 16.75
C SER A 537 22.75 -25.30 16.02
N ASP A 538 21.88 -24.31 15.77
CA ASP A 538 22.26 -22.97 15.32
C ASP A 538 22.76 -22.06 16.46
N ILE A 539 22.79 -22.54 17.71
CA ILE A 539 23.37 -21.86 18.88
C ILE A 539 24.53 -22.70 19.48
N PRO A 540 25.75 -22.15 19.59
CA PRO A 540 26.88 -22.80 20.28
C PRO A 540 26.56 -23.14 21.74
N ASP A 541 27.09 -24.26 22.23
CA ASP A 541 26.85 -24.79 23.60
C ASP A 541 25.38 -25.09 23.95
N TYR A 542 24.51 -25.21 22.94
CA TYR A 542 23.15 -25.74 23.08
C TYR A 542 22.91 -26.91 22.11
N ASP A 543 22.13 -27.90 22.56
CA ASP A 543 21.45 -28.87 21.71
C ASP A 543 20.07 -28.32 21.31
N ALA A 544 19.71 -28.45 20.03
CA ALA A 544 18.41 -28.05 19.51
C ALA A 544 17.50 -29.27 19.30
N TYR A 545 16.26 -29.16 19.75
CA TYR A 545 15.20 -30.18 19.61
C TYR A 545 13.96 -29.53 18.99
N VAL A 546 13.34 -30.16 18.00
CA VAL A 546 12.24 -29.58 17.20
C VAL A 546 10.98 -30.43 17.20
N TYR A 547 9.83 -29.74 17.18
CA TYR A 547 8.53 -30.32 16.91
C TYR A 547 7.71 -29.47 15.92
N GLN A 548 7.02 -30.12 14.99
CA GLN A 548 6.11 -29.50 14.02
C GLN A 548 4.67 -29.92 14.37
N SER A 549 3.84 -28.97 14.80
CA SER A 549 2.52 -29.27 15.38
C SER A 549 1.48 -29.75 14.35
N GLY A 550 1.58 -29.31 13.10
CA GLY A 550 0.50 -29.44 12.12
C GLY A 550 -0.59 -28.36 12.23
N GLN A 551 -0.53 -27.46 13.23
CA GLN A 551 -1.34 -26.23 13.27
C GLN A 551 -0.88 -25.28 12.15
N ALA A 552 -1.80 -24.62 11.44
CA ALA A 552 -1.42 -23.62 10.43
C ALA A 552 -0.93 -22.31 11.08
N MET A 553 0.24 -21.81 10.67
CA MET A 553 0.81 -20.59 11.26
C MET A 553 0.00 -19.34 10.89
N SER A 554 -0.50 -18.60 11.89
CA SER A 554 -1.48 -17.52 11.66
C SER A 554 -1.42 -16.37 12.69
N ALA A 555 -2.26 -15.37 12.46
CA ALA A 555 -2.38 -14.16 13.27
C ALA A 555 -2.78 -14.48 14.72
N GLY A 556 -1.86 -14.27 15.67
CA GLY A 556 -2.05 -14.56 17.10
C GLY A 556 -1.46 -15.87 17.60
N VAL A 557 -0.80 -16.68 16.75
CA VAL A 557 -0.25 -17.97 17.19
C VAL A 557 0.94 -17.78 18.15
N GLN A 558 0.95 -18.57 19.23
CA GLN A 558 1.98 -18.65 20.27
C GLN A 558 2.28 -20.11 20.60
N ALA A 559 3.54 -20.43 20.92
CA ALA A 559 3.93 -21.59 21.73
C ALA A 559 4.17 -21.17 23.19
N ARG A 560 3.79 -22.02 24.16
CA ARG A 560 4.07 -21.84 25.60
C ARG A 560 4.63 -23.13 26.21
N PHE A 561 5.61 -23.04 27.09
CA PHE A 561 6.22 -24.16 27.80
C PHE A 561 5.61 -24.31 29.19
N ILE A 562 5.06 -25.48 29.50
CA ILE A 562 4.42 -25.79 30.79
C ILE A 562 5.23 -26.86 31.52
N LEU A 563 5.51 -26.66 32.81
CA LEU A 563 6.14 -27.64 33.71
C LEU A 563 5.37 -27.67 35.03
N ASP A 564 5.02 -28.87 35.51
CA ASP A 564 4.28 -29.09 36.78
C ASP A 564 3.08 -28.14 36.97
N SER A 565 2.31 -27.92 35.90
CA SER A 565 1.14 -27.01 35.83
C SER A 565 1.43 -25.51 35.96
N ASN A 566 2.67 -25.08 35.73
CA ASN A 566 3.08 -23.67 35.67
C ASN A 566 3.56 -23.31 34.26
N GLU A 567 3.22 -22.10 33.78
CA GLU A 567 3.70 -21.56 32.51
C GLU A 567 5.11 -20.96 32.69
N MET A 568 6.12 -21.66 32.18
CA MET A 568 7.54 -21.31 32.38
C MET A 568 8.12 -20.44 31.26
N ALA A 569 7.54 -20.50 30.05
CA ALA A 569 7.88 -19.62 28.93
C ALA A 569 6.66 -19.38 28.04
N ARG A 570 6.55 -18.18 27.46
CA ARG A 570 5.52 -17.80 26.47
C ARG A 570 6.17 -17.03 25.33
N THR A 571 6.07 -17.57 24.12
CA THR A 571 6.51 -16.85 22.91
C THR A 571 5.53 -15.74 22.55
N LEU A 572 6.03 -14.61 22.03
CA LEU A 572 5.19 -13.51 21.55
C LEU A 572 4.26 -13.99 20.42
N PRO A 573 3.11 -13.36 20.16
CA PRO A 573 2.27 -13.72 19.01
C PRO A 573 3.02 -13.60 17.69
N TRP A 574 2.78 -14.52 16.75
CA TRP A 574 3.43 -14.57 15.42
C TRP A 574 3.44 -13.23 14.65
N GLU A 575 2.49 -12.33 14.88
CA GLU A 575 2.48 -11.00 14.25
C GLU A 575 3.26 -9.92 15.02
N ILE A 576 3.44 -10.08 16.33
CA ILE A 576 4.34 -9.26 17.16
C ILE A 576 5.79 -9.73 16.98
N GLN A 577 5.99 -10.99 16.60
CA GLN A 577 7.28 -11.53 16.15
C GLN A 577 7.76 -10.98 14.79
N ARG A 578 6.97 -10.14 14.10
CA ARG A 578 7.41 -9.42 12.88
C ARG A 578 8.30 -8.21 13.28
N PRO A 579 9.62 -8.21 13.00
CA PRO A 579 10.49 -7.10 13.37
C PRO A 579 10.26 -5.89 12.46
N ALA A 580 10.25 -4.68 13.02
CA ALA A 580 10.00 -3.41 12.34
C ALA A 580 11.32 -2.69 12.02
N ASP A 581 12.06 -3.25 11.05
CA ASP A 581 13.46 -2.91 10.68
C ASP A 581 13.90 -1.45 11.00
N SER A 582 14.56 -1.28 12.14
CA SER A 582 15.23 -0.05 12.60
C SER A 582 16.43 0.40 11.75
N LYS A 583 16.65 -0.22 10.58
CA LYS A 583 17.89 -0.15 9.79
C LYS A 583 18.06 1.13 8.98
N SER A 584 16.99 1.88 8.72
CA SER A 584 17.05 3.10 7.91
C SER A 584 17.66 4.27 8.70
N PRO A 585 18.71 4.95 8.20
CA PRO A 585 19.17 6.21 8.76
C PRO A 585 18.09 7.29 8.71
N VAL A 586 18.11 8.22 9.67
CA VAL A 586 17.19 9.37 9.76
C VAL A 586 17.98 10.67 9.55
N ASP A 587 17.53 11.51 8.62
CA ASP A 587 18.22 12.75 8.24
C ASP A 587 18.33 13.76 9.38
N ILE A 588 19.48 14.44 9.46
CA ILE A 588 19.76 15.48 10.46
C ILE A 588 19.28 16.83 9.90
N ASN A 589 18.14 17.31 10.40
CA ASN A 589 17.42 18.46 9.86
C ASN A 589 18.33 19.70 9.63
N GLY A 590 18.51 20.04 8.36
CA GLY A 590 19.27 21.21 7.89
C GLY A 590 20.69 20.91 7.37
N TYR A 591 21.12 19.65 7.30
CA TYR A 591 22.48 19.27 6.91
C TYR A 591 22.52 18.03 5.98
N ASP A 592 23.57 17.93 5.16
CA ASP A 592 23.84 16.77 4.28
C ASP A 592 24.41 15.58 5.10
N ALA A 593 23.66 15.11 6.10
CA ALA A 593 24.05 14.06 7.03
C ALA A 593 22.83 13.33 7.65
N SER A 594 22.99 12.06 8.04
CA SER A 594 21.95 11.26 8.70
C SER A 594 22.49 10.42 9.88
N LEU A 595 21.59 10.08 10.82
CA LEU A 595 21.86 9.29 12.03
C LEU A 595 21.12 7.95 11.97
N GLN A 596 21.84 6.86 12.14
CA GLN A 596 21.32 5.50 12.29
C GLN A 596 21.62 4.98 13.70
N LEU A 597 20.62 4.42 14.36
CA LEU A 597 20.79 3.59 15.56
C LEU A 597 20.94 2.13 15.09
N PHE A 598 21.89 1.39 15.62
CA PHE A 598 22.12 -0.02 15.31
C PHE A 598 22.72 -0.76 16.51
N VAL A 599 22.77 -2.09 16.45
CA VAL A 599 23.44 -2.92 17.46
C VAL A 599 24.79 -3.40 16.95
N SER A 600 25.83 -3.27 17.78
CA SER A 600 27.10 -3.98 17.63
C SER A 600 27.44 -4.62 18.96
N GLU A 601 27.80 -5.91 18.95
CA GLU A 601 28.21 -6.66 20.15
C GLU A 601 27.21 -6.58 21.33
N GLY A 602 25.91 -6.39 21.05
CA GLY A 602 24.84 -6.20 22.03
C GLY A 602 24.66 -4.75 22.53
N TYR A 603 25.60 -3.85 22.22
CA TYR A 603 25.54 -2.45 22.62
C TYR A 603 24.78 -1.57 21.62
N ALA A 604 24.12 -0.54 22.15
CA ALA A 604 23.53 0.53 21.37
C ALA A 604 24.63 1.34 20.68
N CYS A 605 24.59 1.38 19.35
CA CYS A 605 25.60 2.03 18.52
C CYS A 605 24.96 3.08 17.63
N ALA A 606 25.64 4.20 17.44
CA ALA A 606 25.21 5.26 16.54
C ALA A 606 26.16 5.35 15.35
N ARG A 607 25.62 5.32 14.13
CA ARG A 607 26.35 5.63 12.89
C ARG A 607 25.88 6.98 12.35
N LEU A 608 26.83 7.86 12.08
CA LEU A 608 26.64 9.11 11.37
C LEU A 608 27.12 8.94 9.94
N TYR A 609 26.22 9.08 8.97
CA TYR A 609 26.57 9.19 7.56
C TYR A 609 26.76 10.66 7.23
N ILE A 610 27.95 11.05 6.80
CA ILE A 610 28.26 12.40 6.32
C ILE A 610 28.51 12.32 4.82
N LYS A 611 27.77 13.08 4.02
CA LYS A 611 27.96 13.11 2.57
C LYS A 611 29.35 13.68 2.23
N LYS A 612 30.07 13.08 1.28
CA LYS A 612 31.47 13.48 0.96
C LYS A 612 31.62 14.94 0.50
N SER A 613 30.54 15.56 0.01
CA SER A 613 30.48 16.99 -0.30
C SER A 613 30.49 17.91 0.93
N PHE A 614 30.03 17.44 2.10
CA PHE A 614 29.95 18.21 3.35
C PHE A 614 31.30 18.24 4.09
N SER A 615 32.35 18.65 3.37
CA SER A 615 33.76 18.55 3.81
C SER A 615 34.09 19.33 5.10
N ASN A 616 33.37 20.41 5.40
CA ASN A 616 33.57 21.23 6.61
C ASN A 616 32.77 20.76 7.84
N TRP A 617 32.10 19.60 7.78
CA TRP A 617 31.14 19.15 8.80
C TRP A 617 31.68 19.23 10.24
N LYS A 618 32.93 18.84 10.50
CA LYS A 618 33.50 18.88 11.86
C LYS A 618 33.53 20.28 12.49
N ASN A 619 33.60 21.34 11.68
CA ASN A 619 33.54 22.72 12.18
C ASN A 619 32.09 23.15 12.48
N VAL A 620 31.12 22.64 11.70
CA VAL A 620 29.68 22.92 11.87
C VAL A 620 29.10 22.12 13.06
N PHE A 621 29.59 20.89 13.25
CA PHE A 621 29.18 19.94 14.28
C PHE A 621 30.06 20.01 15.56
N ASN A 622 30.93 21.03 15.68
CA ASN A 622 31.89 21.17 16.80
C ASN A 622 31.27 21.29 18.21
N LYS A 623 29.95 21.51 18.29
CA LYS A 623 29.14 21.54 19.52
C LYS A 623 27.93 20.59 19.46
N SER A 624 27.96 19.60 18.57
CA SER A 624 26.87 18.62 18.43
C SER A 624 27.22 17.25 19.02
N TRP A 625 26.23 16.59 19.58
CA TRP A 625 26.37 15.30 20.23
C TRP A 625 25.18 14.39 19.92
N VAL A 626 25.39 13.09 20.05
CA VAL A 626 24.34 12.07 19.98
C VAL A 626 24.07 11.57 21.39
N GLY A 627 22.82 11.63 21.83
CA GLY A 627 22.35 11.07 23.09
C GLY A 627 21.55 9.79 22.88
N PHE A 628 21.60 8.89 23.85
CA PHE A 628 20.89 7.61 23.89
C PHE A 628 19.85 7.61 25.03
N TYR A 629 18.64 7.09 24.77
CA TYR A 629 17.49 7.17 25.69
C TYR A 629 16.61 5.92 25.58
N SER A 630 16.20 5.30 26.70
CA SER A 630 15.25 4.16 26.71
C SER A 630 13.77 4.47 26.45
N ASN A 631 13.36 5.74 26.49
CA ASN A 631 11.95 6.14 26.41
C ASN A 631 11.77 7.31 25.42
N GLU A 632 10.68 7.31 24.65
CA GLU A 632 10.39 8.35 23.65
C GLU A 632 9.99 9.71 24.25
N ASN A 633 9.54 9.71 25.51
CA ASN A 633 8.99 10.88 26.23
C ASN A 633 10.01 11.59 27.15
N THR A 634 11.27 11.14 27.22
CA THR A 634 12.31 11.81 28.02
C THR A 634 12.74 13.15 27.42
N GLY A 635 13.09 14.11 28.28
CA GLY A 635 13.59 15.41 27.87
C GLY A 635 14.96 15.32 27.22
N THR A 636 15.32 16.36 26.45
CA THR A 636 16.56 16.37 25.63
C THR A 636 17.85 16.36 26.45
N MET A 637 17.80 16.54 27.77
CA MET A 637 18.96 16.43 28.67
C MET A 637 18.95 15.12 29.49
N ASP A 638 17.89 14.33 29.41
CA ASP A 638 17.64 13.13 30.22
C ASP A 638 18.08 11.86 29.46
N PHE A 639 19.29 11.91 28.87
CA PHE A 639 19.94 10.77 28.22
C PHE A 639 20.61 9.85 29.25
N GLU A 640 20.80 8.59 28.89
CA GLU A 640 21.55 7.63 29.70
C GLU A 640 23.05 7.68 29.38
N LEU A 641 23.40 7.92 28.11
CA LEU A 641 24.76 8.13 27.64
C LEU A 641 24.74 9.04 26.40
N TRP A 642 25.87 9.69 26.14
CA TRP A 642 26.04 10.59 25.01
C TRP A 642 27.50 10.62 24.52
N GLN A 643 27.72 11.09 23.29
CA GLN A 643 29.04 11.29 22.72
C GLN A 643 29.06 12.48 21.74
N TRP A 644 30.18 13.22 21.68
CA TRP A 644 30.40 14.26 20.68
C TRP A 644 30.45 13.67 19.27
N ALA A 645 29.60 14.18 18.37
CA ALA A 645 29.47 13.66 17.00
C ALA A 645 30.79 13.71 16.21
N THR A 646 31.62 14.73 16.46
CA THR A 646 32.93 14.91 15.81
C THR A 646 34.00 13.90 16.24
N TYR A 647 33.77 13.15 17.32
CA TYR A 647 34.69 12.16 17.88
C TYR A 647 34.39 10.72 17.45
N PHE A 648 33.31 10.49 16.70
CA PHE A 648 33.01 9.18 16.12
C PHE A 648 34.16 8.80 15.16
N PRO A 649 34.90 7.69 15.36
CA PRO A 649 35.88 7.21 14.39
C PRO A 649 35.23 6.90 13.03
N LYS A 650 36.00 7.10 11.95
CA LYS A 650 35.56 6.81 10.57
C LYS A 650 35.70 5.31 10.29
N GLU A 651 34.69 4.70 9.68
CA GLU A 651 34.77 3.33 9.18
C GLU A 651 35.62 3.26 7.90
N THR A 652 36.28 2.12 7.68
CA THR A 652 37.16 1.88 6.53
C THR A 652 36.42 1.80 5.19
N GLN A 653 35.13 1.44 5.23
CA GLN A 653 34.24 1.38 4.08
C GLN A 653 32.83 1.79 4.52
N SER A 654 32.15 2.65 3.76
CA SER A 654 30.72 2.92 3.95
C SER A 654 29.89 2.00 3.06
N ASP A 655 28.76 1.55 3.59
CA ASP A 655 27.71 0.79 2.92
C ASP A 655 26.78 1.66 2.05
N ILE A 656 26.88 3.00 2.15
CA ILE A 656 26.12 3.95 1.32
C ILE A 656 27.06 4.69 0.34
N PRO A 657 26.85 4.61 -0.99
CA PRO A 657 27.59 5.39 -1.97
C PRO A 657 27.57 6.91 -1.69
N ASP A 658 28.66 7.60 -1.99
CA ASP A 658 28.86 9.05 -1.76
C ASP A 658 28.79 9.57 -0.32
N TYR A 659 28.60 8.69 0.67
CA TYR A 659 28.75 9.01 2.10
C TYR A 659 30.05 8.45 2.68
N ASP A 660 30.52 9.10 3.75
CA ASP A 660 31.48 8.59 4.72
C ASP A 660 30.71 8.19 5.99
N ALA A 661 30.93 6.99 6.49
CA ALA A 661 30.36 6.53 7.75
C ALA A 661 31.32 6.75 8.91
N TYR A 662 30.78 7.24 10.03
CA TYR A 662 31.47 7.42 11.31
C TYR A 662 30.64 6.74 12.40
N VAL A 663 31.26 5.90 13.24
CA VAL A 663 30.55 5.05 14.21
C VAL A 663 30.99 5.35 15.63
N TYR A 664 30.05 5.35 16.56
CA TYR A 664 30.30 5.24 17.99
C TYR A 664 29.55 4.03 18.56
N GLN A 665 30.30 3.05 19.06
CA GLN A 665 29.81 1.99 19.91
C GLN A 665 29.75 2.51 21.35
N SER A 666 28.55 2.51 21.94
CA SER A 666 28.37 2.94 23.33
C SER A 666 28.61 1.77 24.30
N SER A 667 28.57 2.04 25.61
CA SER A 667 28.65 1.01 26.65
C SER A 667 27.27 0.61 27.22
N ILE A 668 26.16 1.05 26.61
CA ILE A 668 24.80 0.67 27.03
C ILE A 668 24.28 -0.47 26.16
N THR A 669 23.73 -1.52 26.79
CA THR A 669 23.03 -2.61 26.11
C THR A 669 21.76 -2.11 25.43
N MET A 670 21.54 -2.46 24.16
CA MET A 670 20.33 -2.05 23.45
C MET A 670 19.09 -2.74 24.04
N SER A 671 17.97 -2.01 24.16
CA SER A 671 16.70 -2.52 24.67
C SER A 671 15.50 -2.12 23.77
N PRO A 672 14.35 -2.80 23.87
CA PRO A 672 13.14 -2.39 23.15
C PRO A 672 12.67 -0.98 23.57
N GLY A 673 12.45 -0.10 22.59
CA GLY A 673 12.07 1.31 22.80
C GLY A 673 13.24 2.30 22.82
N PHE A 674 14.48 1.82 22.84
CA PHE A 674 15.69 2.64 22.93
C PHE A 674 15.92 3.51 21.68
N GLN A 675 16.39 4.75 21.80
CA GLN A 675 16.54 5.68 20.66
C GLN A 675 17.83 6.50 20.75
N ALA A 676 18.39 6.85 19.58
CA ALA A 676 19.44 7.86 19.47
C ALA A 676 18.85 9.18 18.97
N ARG A 677 19.33 10.31 19.52
CA ARG A 677 18.94 11.66 19.06
C ARG A 677 20.18 12.53 18.83
N PHE A 678 20.22 13.23 17.71
CA PHE A 678 21.29 14.17 17.36
C PHE A 678 20.93 15.59 17.82
N ILE A 679 21.78 16.20 18.65
CA ILE A 679 21.55 17.51 19.27
C ILE A 679 22.57 18.52 18.76
N LEU A 680 22.11 19.64 18.22
CA LEU A 680 22.92 20.81 17.83
C LEU A 680 22.07 22.08 17.96
N SER A 681 22.21 22.79 19.08
CA SER A 681 21.31 23.91 19.45
C SER A 681 19.83 23.51 19.39
N GLY A 682 19.50 22.39 20.02
CA GLY A 682 18.21 21.71 19.95
C GLY A 682 18.30 20.35 19.21
N GLU A 683 17.25 19.54 19.33
CA GLU A 683 17.13 18.24 18.66
C GLU A 683 17.02 18.43 17.13
N LYS A 684 17.83 17.71 16.34
CA LYS A 684 17.87 17.79 14.86
C LYS A 684 17.55 16.47 14.18
N ALA A 685 17.78 15.34 14.84
CA ALA A 685 17.36 14.02 14.39
C ALA A 685 16.97 13.18 15.60
N ARG A 686 16.04 12.25 15.41
CA ARG A 686 15.59 11.26 16.37
C ARG A 686 15.36 9.97 15.59
N THR A 687 16.05 8.89 15.95
CA THR A 687 15.75 7.57 15.37
C THR A 687 14.40 7.10 15.87
N LEU A 688 13.74 6.21 15.14
CA LEU A 688 12.59 5.50 15.72
C LEU A 688 13.02 4.82 17.04
N PRO A 689 12.12 4.71 18.03
CA PRO A 689 12.32 3.82 19.18
C PRO A 689 12.67 2.42 18.66
N TRP A 690 13.67 1.79 19.27
CA TRP A 690 14.25 0.51 18.86
C TRP A 690 13.23 -0.60 19.06
N LYS A 691 12.40 -0.74 18.03
CA LYS A 691 11.75 -1.99 17.70
C LYS A 691 12.83 -2.78 16.97
N ASN A 692 13.05 -4.03 17.40
CA ASN A 692 13.73 -5.01 16.54
C ASN A 692 12.96 -5.09 15.21
#